data_AF-A0A7J5EYM7-F1
#
_entry.id   AF-A0A7J5EYM7-F1
#
_cell.length_a   1.000
_cell.length_b   1.000
_cell.length_c   1.000
_cell.angle_alpha   90.00
_cell.angle_beta   90.00
_cell.angle_gamma   90.00
#
_symmetry.space_group_name_H-M   'P 1'
#
loop_
_entity.id
_entity.type
_entity.pdbx_description
1 polymer ?
#
loop_
_entity_poly.entity_id
_entity_poly.type
_entity_poly.pdbx_seq_one_letter_code
_entity_poly.pdbx_strand_id
1 'polypeptide(L)'
;MHRPLQLAAVVLLVSACVGREDPLDLGDVEDEVLTRDHRNPSTGGSAHTIETSTIMELPVALTAGRRVTYETRNRSAGSDPVLHLLAPVTKNGPVNEVARDDDSAGDYNARLTFVPATSGTYRLVVRAAWKGKGGTADLLRDRSVFWPGMPFGGGFQRFEDLRADEELITVPLPNGTHHHTLFLVDDDGRIFERHESAPNQSVTRRFTSALSVAVAMVGPNGINPGGPLRLVRNDHRLALHDPDEDLLGTELEASIGTCSRTTDSVGNFECSSAADMRDTDGDGLRDDIELLGKVTSTPYQFLPRWGADPRHKDLFLEVDFLAADDVEPTQKLSPEDARAIATAFGDPETHTLYRLINAMTLRNPDFEPGIRLHFDLGTAPTDPADATLYGNWGGHNRVPPVCSGSTCVRAHAIDVWSEQMHVNRLGVFHYLGGTPGAVTRTEARHVANNIPLGSAHNAAHETGHSLGLGHNGPFDGEPIDANCKPTYPSLMNYAYGGWDGFSDGEGISSINNVSLNEDFAVNPSTTKGAGFLTHLATQFDYDVDYVDGHVDWNRDGIYSAAPVRAYANNDGSGCEFTKYNLAPLTSVSTASPALVRLGNYTFMLSLDQDGELAIEYTTDDLSCPTPATYGCGSPPLRWWSNEAWLDDMVAFDAHRIVEGGVQKILIVYRDDGGTLYETKFTMIPFGFSTPQELATASTAVDELSLAGDESRVYLAYKRSDTGRPMLKVRTLGYWAPDEEVRGSDGNLLVPMGAGVSPALLEAGPGANRTLYAAFSYEFRLRLYTFDPVSRRFSRSPWDTMEDMDRITGKPALAWVPMPAGGPLPGRLYLFSLRSPEGAPQDTVVEDRMLVANHVWGGNHLIGLSDAGEHQSSSLRGYGLDLLFEPGVDTNLRLLLARKQQEDGGSQSPRHVELRPKADGIIDFEQRNWNDWEIMRVELCNTLVSAGSTGLGCPTWIW
;
A
#
# COMPACT_ATOMS: atom_id res chain seq x y z
N MET A 1 11.91 10.19 -34.76
CA MET A 1 12.47 9.28 -35.78
C MET A 1 12.64 7.92 -35.13
N HIS A 2 11.63 7.06 -35.27
CA HIS A 2 11.54 5.78 -34.58
C HIS A 2 12.15 4.65 -35.43
N ARG A 3 12.93 3.78 -34.79
CA ARG A 3 13.15 2.39 -35.22
C ARG A 3 12.56 1.49 -34.13
N PRO A 4 11.72 0.49 -34.46
CA PRO A 4 11.27 -0.49 -33.49
C PRO A 4 12.33 -1.59 -33.35
N LEU A 5 12.73 -1.90 -32.11
CA LEU A 5 13.46 -3.12 -31.79
C LEU A 5 12.45 -4.26 -31.71
N GLN A 6 12.67 -5.28 -32.54
CA GLN A 6 11.85 -6.49 -32.59
C GLN A 6 12.10 -7.35 -31.34
N LEU A 7 11.12 -7.39 -30.45
CA LEU A 7 10.98 -8.43 -29.43
C LEU A 7 10.36 -9.66 -30.10
N ALA A 8 11.19 -10.58 -30.58
CA ALA A 8 10.74 -11.88 -31.08
C ALA A 8 11.87 -12.91 -31.01
N ALA A 9 12.22 -13.39 -29.79
CA ALA A 9 12.89 -14.68 -29.56
C ALA A 9 13.13 -14.98 -28.06
N VAL A 10 12.10 -15.25 -27.25
CA VAL A 10 12.29 -15.87 -25.91
C VAL A 10 11.20 -16.93 -25.57
N VAL A 11 10.57 -17.57 -26.58
CA VAL A 11 9.50 -18.59 -26.35
C VAL A 11 9.91 -20.01 -26.78
N LEU A 12 11.21 -20.30 -26.92
CA LEU A 12 11.66 -21.65 -27.33
C LEU A 12 12.91 -22.07 -26.55
N LEU A 13 12.77 -22.39 -25.25
CA LEU A 13 13.78 -23.14 -24.48
C LEU A 13 13.23 -23.79 -23.19
N VAL A 14 11.97 -24.26 -23.20
CA VAL A 14 11.42 -25.12 -22.12
C VAL A 14 10.78 -26.37 -22.74
N SER A 15 11.60 -27.25 -23.30
CA SER A 15 11.28 -28.67 -23.56
C SER A 15 12.49 -29.41 -24.13
N ALA A 16 13.45 -29.75 -23.28
CA ALA A 16 14.37 -30.87 -23.50
C ALA A 16 15.25 -31.10 -22.26
N CYS A 17 14.72 -31.75 -21.22
CA CYS A 17 15.53 -32.44 -20.21
C CYS A 17 14.65 -33.45 -19.43
N VAL A 18 14.23 -34.51 -20.11
CA VAL A 18 13.75 -35.74 -19.47
C VAL A 18 14.34 -36.93 -20.21
N GLY A 19 15.13 -37.74 -19.49
CA GLY A 19 15.37 -39.14 -19.85
C GLY A 19 16.82 -39.52 -20.18
N ARG A 20 17.56 -39.97 -19.16
CA ARG A 20 18.31 -41.23 -19.24
C ARG A 20 18.76 -41.67 -17.84
N GLU A 21 18.02 -42.63 -17.29
CA GLU A 21 18.49 -43.52 -16.23
C GLU A 21 19.36 -44.61 -16.89
N ASP A 22 20.57 -44.81 -16.37
CA ASP A 22 21.25 -46.10 -16.38
C ASP A 22 22.07 -46.23 -15.08
N PRO A 23 22.04 -47.38 -14.39
CA PRO A 23 22.58 -47.53 -13.04
C PRO A 23 24.07 -47.89 -13.11
N LEU A 24 24.92 -47.07 -12.49
CA LEU A 24 26.33 -47.41 -12.28
C LEU A 24 26.50 -48.12 -10.93
N ASP A 25 26.78 -49.41 -11.08
CA ASP A 25 27.33 -50.39 -10.16
C ASP A 25 28.40 -49.80 -9.22
N LEU A 26 28.09 -49.71 -7.92
CA LEU A 26 29.05 -49.35 -6.87
C LEU A 26 29.71 -50.63 -6.36
N GLY A 27 30.83 -51.00 -6.99
CA GLY A 27 31.75 -51.98 -6.47
C GLY A 27 32.54 -51.41 -5.28
N ASP A 28 32.50 -52.14 -4.16
CA ASP A 28 33.33 -51.95 -2.98
C ASP A 28 34.82 -51.90 -3.35
N VAL A 29 35.48 -50.79 -3.03
CA VAL A 29 36.93 -50.71 -2.90
C VAL A 29 37.25 -50.08 -1.54
N GLU A 30 37.63 -50.94 -0.60
CA GLU A 30 38.38 -50.55 0.60
C GLU A 30 39.74 -50.01 0.15
N ASP A 31 40.00 -48.73 0.43
CA ASP A 31 41.34 -48.13 0.34
C ASP A 31 41.64 -47.32 1.60
N GLU A 32 42.82 -47.56 2.16
CA GLU A 32 43.30 -47.10 3.46
C GLU A 32 43.45 -45.57 3.57
N VAL A 33 42.85 -45.01 4.61
CA VAL A 33 43.48 -44.10 5.60
C VAL A 33 44.43 -43.02 5.04
N LEU A 34 43.88 -41.92 4.51
CA LEU A 34 44.54 -40.61 4.42
C LEU A 34 43.52 -39.45 4.59
N THR A 35 43.42 -38.91 5.81
CA THR A 35 43.17 -37.48 6.16
C THR A 35 42.33 -36.60 5.21
N ARG A 36 41.01 -36.87 5.01
CA ARG A 36 40.16 -36.04 4.13
C ARG A 36 38.69 -35.89 4.57
N ASP A 37 38.42 -34.84 5.35
CA ASP A 37 37.13 -34.12 5.34
C ASP A 37 37.36 -32.60 5.46
N HIS A 38 37.98 -32.05 4.42
CA HIS A 38 38.24 -30.63 4.12
C HIS A 38 38.34 -30.44 2.59
N ARG A 39 37.54 -31.21 1.82
CA ARG A 39 37.73 -31.50 0.39
C ARG A 39 37.40 -30.34 -0.57
N ASN A 40 37.18 -29.13 -0.07
CA ASN A 40 37.04 -27.92 -0.88
C ASN A 40 37.80 -26.77 -0.20
N PRO A 41 39.14 -26.74 -0.29
CA PRO A 41 39.92 -25.65 0.28
C PRO A 41 39.57 -24.34 -0.42
N SER A 42 39.39 -23.28 0.36
CA SER A 42 39.33 -21.93 -0.20
C SER A 42 40.74 -21.51 -0.60
N THR A 43 40.90 -21.12 -1.87
CA THR A 43 42.18 -20.66 -2.47
C THR A 43 42.20 -19.16 -2.79
N GLY A 44 41.07 -18.48 -2.59
CA GLY A 44 40.89 -17.03 -2.79
C GLY A 44 39.76 -16.50 -1.92
N GLY A 45 39.36 -15.25 -2.09
CA GLY A 45 38.23 -14.65 -1.38
C GLY A 45 36.98 -15.54 -1.43
N SER A 46 36.34 -15.76 -0.28
CA SER A 46 35.27 -16.77 -0.16
C SER A 46 34.44 -16.62 1.12
N ALA A 47 33.16 -16.95 1.08
CA ALA A 47 32.33 -17.10 2.29
C ALA A 47 31.78 -18.53 2.45
N HIS A 48 31.90 -19.10 3.65
CA HIS A 48 31.45 -20.45 3.95
C HIS A 48 30.53 -20.47 5.17
N THR A 49 29.29 -20.91 5.00
CA THR A 49 28.41 -21.23 6.13
C THR A 49 28.81 -22.58 6.72
N ILE A 50 29.17 -22.60 8.00
CA ILE A 50 29.55 -23.78 8.75
C ILE A 50 28.61 -23.99 9.94
N GLU A 51 28.21 -25.25 10.16
CA GLU A 51 27.51 -25.65 11.36
C GLU A 51 28.53 -25.82 12.50
N THR A 52 28.41 -24.98 13.52
CA THR A 52 29.27 -25.04 14.69
C THR A 52 28.68 -25.96 15.75
N SER A 53 29.55 -26.63 16.51
CA SER A 53 29.18 -27.40 17.69
C SER A 53 30.23 -27.18 18.78
N THR A 54 29.90 -27.51 20.03
CA THR A 54 30.68 -27.15 21.22
C THR A 54 32.16 -27.53 21.12
N ILE A 55 33.04 -26.55 21.30
CA ILE A 55 34.46 -26.79 21.60
C ILE A 55 34.65 -26.51 23.08
N MET A 56 35.08 -27.52 23.84
CA MET A 56 35.24 -27.35 25.27
C MET A 56 36.59 -26.73 25.60
N GLU A 57 36.55 -25.60 26.29
CA GLU A 57 37.74 -24.94 26.83
C GLU A 57 37.71 -25.00 28.36
N LEU A 58 38.67 -25.71 28.95
CA LEU A 58 38.75 -25.93 30.40
C LEU A 58 40.00 -25.28 30.97
N PRO A 59 39.88 -24.30 31.89
CA PRO A 59 41.02 -23.80 32.63
C PRO A 59 41.48 -24.86 33.63
N VAL A 60 42.75 -25.26 33.54
CA VAL A 60 43.34 -26.28 34.42
C VAL A 60 44.58 -25.75 35.12
N ALA A 61 44.53 -25.70 36.46
CA ALA A 61 45.68 -25.34 37.27
C ALA A 61 46.68 -26.50 37.33
N LEU A 62 47.89 -26.26 36.83
CA LEU A 62 48.99 -27.23 36.81
C LEU A 62 50.18 -26.70 37.63
N THR A 63 50.90 -27.61 38.30
CA THR A 63 52.07 -27.29 39.14
C THR A 63 53.33 -27.78 38.46
N ALA A 64 54.33 -26.92 38.32
CA ALA A 64 55.63 -27.23 37.71
C ALA A 64 56.20 -28.57 38.22
N GLY A 65 56.68 -29.41 37.31
CA GLY A 65 57.26 -30.72 37.62
C GLY A 65 56.27 -31.83 38.00
N ARG A 66 54.99 -31.52 38.22
CA ARG A 66 53.96 -32.53 38.53
C ARG A 66 53.32 -33.06 37.26
N ARG A 67 53.54 -34.35 36.97
CA ARG A 67 52.87 -35.06 35.86
C ARG A 67 51.35 -35.04 36.05
N VAL A 68 50.63 -34.77 34.96
CA VAL A 68 49.16 -34.89 34.86
C VAL A 68 48.82 -35.72 33.61
N THR A 69 47.76 -36.52 33.68
CA THR A 69 47.19 -37.22 32.52
C THR A 69 45.72 -36.85 32.34
N TYR A 70 45.37 -36.39 31.15
CA TYR A 70 43.99 -36.23 30.70
C TYR A 70 43.65 -37.33 29.71
N GLU A 71 42.48 -37.94 29.83
CA GLU A 71 42.05 -39.05 28.99
C GLU A 71 40.55 -38.98 28.74
N THR A 72 40.11 -39.20 27.50
CA THR A 72 38.68 -39.38 27.18
C THR A 72 38.28 -40.84 27.31
N ARG A 73 37.05 -41.12 27.76
CA ARG A 73 36.44 -42.46 27.79
C ARG A 73 34.94 -42.37 27.54
N ASN A 74 34.29 -43.52 27.36
CA ASN A 74 32.83 -43.61 27.25
C ASN A 74 32.26 -42.64 26.21
N ARG A 75 32.95 -42.52 25.06
CA ARG A 75 32.55 -41.63 23.99
C ARG A 75 31.24 -42.10 23.35
N SER A 76 30.45 -41.15 22.85
CA SER A 76 29.32 -41.45 21.99
C SER A 76 29.76 -42.21 20.72
N ALA A 77 28.88 -43.05 20.17
CA ALA A 77 29.22 -43.85 18.99
C ALA A 77 29.66 -42.97 17.81
N GLY A 78 30.80 -43.29 17.22
CA GLY A 78 31.32 -42.63 16.02
C GLY A 78 31.98 -41.27 16.23
N SER A 79 32.06 -40.75 17.47
CA SER A 79 32.71 -39.48 17.80
C SER A 79 34.20 -39.63 18.04
N ASP A 80 35.00 -38.60 17.83
CA ASP A 80 36.47 -38.69 17.85
C ASP A 80 37.07 -37.44 18.51
N PRO A 81 37.35 -37.45 19.83
CA PRO A 81 37.84 -36.29 20.56
C PRO A 81 39.35 -36.12 20.50
N VAL A 82 39.80 -34.89 20.25
CA VAL A 82 41.21 -34.50 20.32
C VAL A 82 41.45 -33.61 21.52
N LEU A 83 42.50 -33.89 22.28
CA LEU A 83 42.94 -33.09 23.41
C LEU A 83 44.10 -32.19 23.01
N HIS A 84 43.97 -30.89 23.26
CA HIS A 84 45.06 -29.92 23.14
C HIS A 84 45.30 -29.24 24.49
N LEU A 85 46.56 -29.06 24.88
CA LEU A 85 46.94 -28.33 26.08
C LEU A 85 47.74 -27.08 25.69
N LEU A 86 47.18 -25.91 25.96
CA LEU A 86 47.79 -24.62 25.69
C LEU A 86 48.47 -24.07 26.95
N ALA A 87 49.67 -23.52 26.79
CA ALA A 87 50.42 -22.86 27.86
C ALA A 87 49.65 -21.67 28.48
N PRO A 88 50.04 -21.19 29.67
CA PRO A 88 49.42 -20.04 30.33
C PRO A 88 49.65 -18.72 29.57
N VAL A 89 48.83 -18.45 28.56
CA VAL A 89 48.61 -17.14 27.91
C VAL A 89 47.16 -17.15 27.43
N THR A 90 46.33 -16.18 27.86
CA THR A 90 44.87 -16.33 27.79
C THR A 90 44.11 -15.18 27.11
N LYS A 91 44.79 -14.36 26.29
CA LYS A 91 44.13 -13.35 25.45
C LYS A 91 44.07 -13.81 23.99
N ASN A 92 43.34 -13.07 23.16
CA ASN A 92 43.31 -13.29 21.71
C ASN A 92 44.71 -13.14 21.10
N GLY A 93 45.04 -14.00 20.14
CA GLY A 93 46.31 -14.00 19.41
C GLY A 93 47.07 -15.34 19.44
N PRO A 94 48.40 -15.29 19.23
CA PRO A 94 49.25 -16.48 19.22
C PRO A 94 49.20 -17.28 20.52
N VAL A 95 49.10 -18.60 20.39
CA VAL A 95 49.14 -19.54 21.51
C VAL A 95 50.31 -20.50 21.38
N ASN A 96 50.75 -21.04 22.53
CA ASN A 96 51.77 -22.06 22.59
C ASN A 96 51.14 -23.39 23.02
N GLU A 97 50.85 -24.27 22.07
CA GLU A 97 50.43 -25.64 22.34
C GLU A 97 51.61 -26.45 22.90
N VAL A 98 51.48 -26.97 24.12
CA VAL A 98 52.55 -27.68 24.85
C VAL A 98 52.37 -29.19 24.88
N ALA A 99 51.17 -29.67 24.54
CA ALA A 99 50.89 -31.09 24.34
C ALA A 99 49.59 -31.25 23.53
N ARG A 100 49.50 -32.35 22.78
CA ARG A 100 48.31 -32.77 22.04
C ARG A 100 48.24 -34.29 22.00
N ASP A 101 47.03 -34.84 21.95
CA ASP A 101 46.77 -36.25 21.62
C ASP A 101 45.40 -36.45 20.97
N ASP A 102 45.30 -37.44 20.08
CA ASP A 102 44.09 -37.79 19.29
C ASP A 102 43.57 -39.19 19.66
N ASP A 103 44.44 -40.21 19.63
CA ASP A 103 44.00 -41.62 19.68
C ASP A 103 44.78 -42.53 20.66
N SER A 104 45.68 -41.99 21.49
CA SER A 104 46.62 -42.85 22.24
C SER A 104 45.99 -43.63 23.41
N ALA A 105 44.72 -43.38 23.74
CA ALA A 105 43.95 -44.20 24.69
C ALA A 105 43.20 -45.38 24.04
N GLY A 106 43.22 -45.50 22.71
CA GLY A 106 42.57 -46.56 21.95
C GLY A 106 41.06 -46.35 21.78
N ASP A 107 40.47 -47.03 20.79
CA ASP A 107 39.07 -46.85 20.40
C ASP A 107 38.74 -45.36 20.19
N TYR A 108 39.56 -44.65 19.40
CA TYR A 108 39.47 -43.21 19.15
C TYR A 108 39.34 -42.35 20.42
N ASN A 109 40.01 -42.72 21.51
CA ASN A 109 40.08 -41.89 22.69
C ASN A 109 41.46 -41.24 22.78
N ALA A 110 41.48 -39.95 23.08
CA ALA A 110 42.70 -39.20 23.34
C ALA A 110 43.17 -39.41 24.79
N ARG A 111 44.49 -39.55 24.97
CA ARG A 111 45.20 -39.52 26.25
C ARG A 111 46.43 -38.62 26.16
N LEU A 112 46.35 -37.48 26.83
CA LEU A 112 47.43 -36.49 26.92
C LEU A 112 48.13 -36.61 28.28
N THR A 113 49.41 -36.98 28.30
CA THR A 113 50.26 -36.94 29.51
C THR A 113 51.28 -35.82 29.41
N PHE A 114 51.31 -34.91 30.40
CA PHE A 114 52.16 -33.72 30.37
C PHE A 114 52.83 -33.45 31.73
N VAL A 115 54.04 -32.89 31.69
CA VAL A 115 54.76 -32.38 32.88
C VAL A 115 55.02 -30.89 32.65
N PRO A 116 54.30 -29.99 33.34
CA PRO A 116 54.44 -28.55 33.16
C PRO A 116 55.83 -28.07 33.60
N ALA A 117 56.47 -27.24 32.77
CA ALA A 117 57.74 -26.59 33.14
C ALA A 117 57.52 -25.44 34.13
N THR A 118 56.35 -24.80 34.08
CA THR A 118 55.96 -23.67 34.94
C THR A 118 54.58 -23.93 35.56
N SER A 119 54.39 -23.51 36.81
CA SER A 119 53.07 -23.54 37.45
C SER A 119 52.19 -22.44 36.86
N GLY A 120 50.91 -22.72 36.63
CA GLY A 120 49.98 -21.74 36.09
C GLY A 120 48.64 -22.34 35.70
N THR A 121 47.75 -21.49 35.18
CA THR A 121 46.48 -21.92 34.58
C THR A 121 46.71 -22.19 33.10
N TYR A 122 46.73 -23.46 32.73
CA TYR A 122 46.76 -23.92 31.35
C TYR A 122 45.33 -24.02 30.82
N ARG A 123 45.19 -24.14 29.51
CA ARG A 123 43.89 -24.35 28.88
C ARG A 123 43.87 -25.70 28.18
N LEU A 124 42.98 -26.58 28.62
CA LEU A 124 42.69 -27.84 27.95
C LEU A 124 41.55 -27.58 26.95
N VAL A 125 41.81 -27.75 25.67
CA VAL A 125 40.83 -27.63 24.59
C VAL A 125 40.45 -29.04 24.12
N VAL A 126 39.16 -29.31 24.03
CA VAL A 126 38.62 -30.59 23.55
C VAL A 126 37.66 -30.35 22.40
N ARG A 127 37.97 -30.96 21.26
CA ARG A 127 37.29 -30.74 19.98
C ARG A 127 37.16 -32.04 19.20
N ALA A 128 36.34 -32.06 18.16
CA ALA A 128 36.21 -33.21 17.27
C ALA A 128 37.40 -33.32 16.30
N ALA A 129 37.82 -34.53 15.94
CA ALA A 129 38.93 -34.78 15.03
C ALA A 129 38.73 -34.10 13.66
N TRP A 130 37.49 -34.06 13.16
CA TRP A 130 37.05 -33.30 12.00
C TRP A 130 35.52 -33.09 12.01
N LYS A 131 34.98 -32.49 10.94
CA LYS A 131 33.54 -32.26 10.76
C LYS A 131 32.76 -33.58 10.92
N GLY A 132 31.66 -33.54 11.68
CA GLY A 132 30.79 -34.70 11.90
C GLY A 132 31.30 -35.73 12.91
N LYS A 133 32.46 -35.50 13.57
CA LYS A 133 32.97 -36.36 14.65
C LYS A 133 32.75 -35.82 16.05
N GLY A 134 31.87 -34.83 16.19
CA GLY A 134 31.43 -34.33 17.50
C GLY A 134 30.61 -35.37 18.26
N GLY A 135 30.49 -35.17 19.57
CA GLY A 135 29.77 -36.09 20.45
C GLY A 135 29.95 -35.75 21.91
N THR A 136 29.84 -36.75 22.77
CA THR A 136 30.17 -36.64 24.20
C THR A 136 31.25 -37.64 24.59
N ALA A 137 32.04 -37.34 25.62
CA ALA A 137 32.96 -38.27 26.26
C ALA A 137 33.16 -37.91 27.73
N ASP A 138 33.44 -38.90 28.58
CA ASP A 138 33.95 -38.65 29.92
C ASP A 138 35.39 -38.17 29.83
N LEU A 139 35.68 -36.99 30.38
CA LEU A 139 37.05 -36.51 30.56
C LEU A 139 37.56 -36.95 31.92
N LEU A 140 38.66 -37.70 31.95
CA LEU A 140 39.34 -38.14 33.16
C LEU A 140 40.60 -37.29 33.40
N ARG A 141 40.91 -37.04 34.67
CA ARG A 141 42.18 -36.48 35.15
C ARG A 141 42.82 -37.46 36.13
N ASP A 142 44.03 -37.93 35.80
CA ASP A 142 44.78 -38.91 36.61
C ASP A 142 43.94 -40.15 37.00
N ARG A 143 43.17 -40.67 36.03
CA ARG A 143 42.23 -41.82 36.13
C ARG A 143 40.93 -41.56 36.91
N SER A 144 40.73 -40.38 37.48
CA SER A 144 39.46 -39.98 38.08
C SER A 144 38.62 -39.23 37.07
N VAL A 145 37.30 -39.51 36.99
CA VAL A 145 36.39 -38.74 36.13
C VAL A 145 36.41 -37.29 36.58
N PHE A 146 36.87 -36.41 35.70
CA PHE A 146 36.94 -34.97 35.90
C PHE A 146 35.67 -34.28 35.38
N TRP A 147 35.14 -34.75 34.24
CA TRP A 147 33.87 -34.28 33.67
C TRP A 147 33.13 -35.44 32.98
N PRO A 148 31.98 -35.91 33.49
CA PRO A 148 31.21 -36.97 32.84
C PRO A 148 30.40 -36.42 31.66
N GLY A 149 30.37 -37.13 30.53
CA GLY A 149 29.57 -36.79 29.35
C GLY A 149 29.85 -35.41 28.75
N MET A 150 31.10 -34.94 28.81
CA MET A 150 31.52 -33.66 28.28
C MET A 150 31.28 -33.61 26.76
N PRO A 151 30.54 -32.60 26.24
CA PRO A 151 30.34 -32.45 24.81
C PRO A 151 31.64 -32.00 24.13
N PHE A 152 31.84 -32.36 22.86
CA PHE A 152 32.92 -31.84 22.03
C PHE A 152 32.50 -31.88 20.55
N GLY A 153 33.17 -31.05 19.74
CA GLY A 153 32.69 -30.70 18.41
C GLY A 153 33.57 -29.65 17.75
N GLY A 154 32.95 -28.79 16.96
CA GLY A 154 33.57 -27.72 16.17
C GLY A 154 33.03 -27.68 14.75
N GLY A 155 33.01 -26.50 14.16
CA GLY A 155 32.92 -26.28 12.72
C GLY A 155 34.32 -26.11 12.14
N PHE A 156 34.57 -26.64 10.94
CA PHE A 156 35.89 -26.67 10.32
C PHE A 156 35.84 -26.15 8.89
N GLN A 157 36.81 -25.31 8.51
CA GLN A 157 37.04 -24.89 7.12
C GLN A 157 38.55 -24.80 6.86
N ARG A 158 39.00 -25.33 5.73
CA ARG A 158 40.41 -25.28 5.30
C ARG A 158 40.61 -24.13 4.32
N PHE A 159 41.69 -23.39 4.53
CA PHE A 159 42.16 -22.32 3.65
C PHE A 159 43.58 -22.67 3.19
N GLU A 160 43.80 -22.55 1.89
CA GLU A 160 45.10 -22.75 1.26
C GLU A 160 45.59 -21.43 0.69
N ASP A 161 46.91 -21.26 0.71
CA ASP A 161 47.60 -20.09 0.16
C ASP A 161 47.01 -18.76 0.68
N LEU A 162 46.78 -18.67 1.99
CA LEU A 162 46.37 -17.42 2.63
C LEU A 162 47.46 -16.38 2.41
N ARG A 163 47.14 -15.29 1.73
CA ARG A 163 48.08 -14.24 1.35
C ARG A 163 48.30 -13.29 2.51
N ALA A 164 49.45 -12.61 2.49
CA ALA A 164 49.64 -11.48 3.39
C ALA A 164 48.58 -10.41 3.09
N ASP A 165 48.08 -9.77 4.14
CA ASP A 165 47.03 -8.75 4.17
C ASP A 165 45.58 -9.22 3.98
N GLU A 166 45.33 -10.49 3.68
CA GLU A 166 43.96 -11.03 3.76
C GLU A 166 43.42 -11.07 5.19
N GLU A 167 42.10 -11.13 5.33
CA GLU A 167 41.40 -11.25 6.60
C GLU A 167 40.53 -12.52 6.64
N LEU A 168 40.56 -13.22 7.78
CA LEU A 168 39.54 -14.22 8.13
C LEU A 168 38.56 -13.61 9.13
N ILE A 169 37.27 -13.66 8.81
CA ILE A 169 36.19 -13.05 9.60
C ILE A 169 35.14 -14.10 9.91
N THR A 170 34.80 -14.29 11.18
CA THR A 170 33.61 -15.07 11.57
C THR A 170 32.40 -14.14 11.62
N VAL A 171 31.25 -14.51 11.09
CA VAL A 171 30.02 -13.72 11.14
C VAL A 171 28.88 -14.59 11.69
N PRO A 172 28.31 -14.26 12.87
CA PRO A 172 27.15 -14.96 13.39
C PRO A 172 25.94 -14.83 12.46
N LEU A 173 25.24 -15.93 12.21
CA LEU A 173 24.05 -16.00 11.35
C LEU A 173 22.76 -16.18 12.17
N PRO A 174 21.57 -16.10 11.55
CA PRO A 174 20.29 -16.34 12.25
C PRO A 174 20.29 -17.73 12.88
N ASN A 175 19.77 -17.84 14.11
CA ASN A 175 19.84 -19.07 14.93
C ASN A 175 21.26 -19.59 15.24
N GLY A 176 22.29 -18.81 14.89
CA GLY A 176 23.69 -19.13 15.10
C GLY A 176 24.18 -18.88 16.52
N THR A 177 25.43 -19.28 16.75
CA THR A 177 26.10 -19.07 18.04
C THR A 177 26.15 -17.59 18.41
N HIS A 178 25.91 -17.29 19.69
CA HIS A 178 26.01 -15.93 20.24
C HIS A 178 27.42 -15.57 20.68
N HIS A 179 28.26 -16.54 20.98
CA HIS A 179 29.60 -16.31 21.53
C HIS A 179 30.46 -17.52 21.22
N HIS A 180 31.48 -17.31 20.40
CA HIS A 180 32.34 -18.35 19.85
C HIS A 180 33.83 -18.00 19.93
N THR A 181 34.66 -19.02 19.73
CA THR A 181 36.10 -18.89 19.58
C THR A 181 36.53 -19.46 18.24
N LEU A 182 37.34 -18.68 17.52
CA LEU A 182 38.10 -19.08 16.34
C LEU A 182 39.48 -19.59 16.77
N PHE A 183 39.81 -20.80 16.35
CA PHE A 183 41.14 -21.38 16.44
C PHE A 183 41.72 -21.54 15.05
N LEU A 184 43.00 -21.22 14.90
CA LEU A 184 43.75 -21.54 13.69
C LEU A 184 44.69 -22.70 13.98
N VAL A 185 44.61 -23.71 13.12
CA VAL A 185 45.32 -24.98 13.23
C VAL A 185 46.20 -25.15 12.00
N ASP A 186 47.46 -25.55 12.20
CA ASP A 186 48.38 -25.85 11.11
C ASP A 186 48.14 -27.25 10.50
N ASP A 187 48.88 -27.59 9.44
CA ASP A 187 48.77 -28.88 8.74
C ASP A 187 49.05 -30.10 9.63
N ASP A 188 49.88 -29.91 10.66
CA ASP A 188 50.17 -30.96 11.64
C ASP A 188 49.04 -31.11 12.66
N GLY A 189 48.04 -30.23 12.64
CA GLY A 189 46.90 -30.20 13.54
C GLY A 189 47.17 -29.48 14.87
N ARG A 190 48.23 -28.66 14.97
CA ARG A 190 48.59 -27.90 16.17
C ARG A 190 47.87 -26.55 16.17
N ILE A 191 47.31 -26.17 17.32
CA ILE A 191 46.71 -24.84 17.50
C ILE A 191 47.83 -23.81 17.65
N PHE A 192 47.86 -22.81 16.76
CA PHE A 192 48.85 -21.74 16.81
C PHE A 192 48.26 -20.37 17.13
N GLU A 193 46.94 -20.18 16.94
CA GLU A 193 46.23 -18.96 17.35
C GLU A 193 44.84 -19.26 17.92
N ARG A 194 44.37 -18.35 18.79
CA ARG A 194 43.04 -18.37 19.40
C ARG A 194 42.47 -16.96 19.43
N HIS A 195 41.22 -16.80 19.02
CA HIS A 195 40.49 -15.53 19.04
C HIS A 195 39.05 -15.73 19.50
N GLU A 196 38.71 -15.18 20.65
CA GLU A 196 37.37 -15.19 21.23
C GLU A 196 36.59 -13.95 20.80
N SER A 197 35.35 -14.16 20.36
CA SER A 197 34.39 -13.10 20.06
C SER A 197 33.88 -12.45 21.34
N ALA A 198 33.27 -11.26 21.25
CA ALA A 198 32.30 -10.82 22.25
C ALA A 198 30.89 -11.27 21.83
N PRO A 199 29.86 -11.17 22.69
CA PRO A 199 28.51 -11.57 22.33
C PRO A 199 28.02 -10.92 21.03
N ASN A 200 27.54 -11.75 20.10
CA ASN A 200 27.06 -11.43 18.76
C ASN A 200 28.08 -10.77 17.82
N GLN A 201 29.34 -10.67 18.21
CA GLN A 201 30.36 -10.01 17.40
C GLN A 201 31.15 -10.98 16.54
N SER A 202 31.62 -10.45 15.43
CA SER A 202 32.58 -11.08 14.55
C SER A 202 33.98 -11.13 15.17
N VAL A 203 34.78 -12.10 14.76
CA VAL A 203 36.22 -12.18 15.03
C VAL A 203 36.92 -11.95 13.70
N THR A 204 37.75 -10.92 13.64
CA THR A 204 38.57 -10.61 12.45
C THR A 204 40.04 -10.90 12.74
N ARG A 205 40.66 -11.71 11.88
CA ARG A 205 42.09 -12.01 11.90
C ARG A 205 42.72 -11.64 10.56
N ARG A 206 43.45 -10.52 10.53
CA ARG A 206 44.29 -10.11 9.39
C ARG A 206 45.63 -10.85 9.40
N PHE A 207 46.09 -11.36 8.27
CA PHE A 207 47.40 -12.01 8.15
C PHE A 207 48.47 -11.00 7.76
N THR A 208 49.62 -11.00 8.45
CA THR A 208 50.77 -10.13 8.10
C THR A 208 51.83 -10.84 7.26
N SER A 209 51.66 -12.15 7.06
CA SER A 209 52.54 -13.03 6.30
C SER A 209 51.70 -14.15 5.71
N ALA A 210 52.09 -14.65 4.55
CA ALA A 210 51.37 -15.74 3.90
C ALA A 210 51.45 -17.06 4.71
N LEU A 211 50.40 -17.87 4.65
CA LEU A 211 50.33 -19.22 5.21
C LEU A 211 49.98 -20.21 4.09
N SER A 212 50.74 -21.30 3.97
CA SER A 212 50.48 -22.33 2.97
C SER A 212 49.15 -23.04 3.21
N VAL A 213 48.85 -23.37 4.47
CA VAL A 213 47.57 -23.94 4.87
C VAL A 213 47.23 -23.47 6.28
N ALA A 214 45.95 -23.17 6.50
CA ALA A 214 45.36 -23.04 7.82
C ALA A 214 43.99 -23.71 7.85
N VAL A 215 43.72 -24.49 8.89
CA VAL A 215 42.36 -24.94 9.21
C VAL A 215 41.79 -24.02 10.28
N ALA A 216 40.72 -23.32 9.92
CA ALA A 216 39.93 -22.56 10.87
C ALA A 216 38.94 -23.51 11.56
N MET A 217 38.98 -23.51 12.89
CA MET A 217 38.06 -24.26 13.73
C MET A 217 37.27 -23.28 14.59
N VAL A 218 35.95 -23.35 14.54
CA VAL A 218 35.06 -22.43 15.26
C VAL A 218 34.06 -23.21 16.09
N GLY A 219 33.84 -22.79 17.33
CA GLY A 219 32.84 -23.39 18.22
C GLY A 219 32.32 -22.41 19.24
N PRO A 220 31.09 -22.61 19.74
CA PRO A 220 30.54 -21.80 20.82
C PRO A 220 31.38 -21.97 22.09
N ASN A 221 31.46 -20.91 22.89
CA ASN A 221 32.19 -20.94 24.15
C ASN A 221 31.37 -21.68 25.22
N GLY A 222 31.96 -22.71 25.82
CA GLY A 222 31.30 -23.52 26.85
C GLY A 222 30.19 -24.43 26.30
N ILE A 223 29.18 -24.75 27.12
CA ILE A 223 28.10 -25.71 26.77
C ILE A 223 26.96 -25.02 25.98
N ASN A 224 27.26 -23.90 25.32
CA ASN A 224 26.26 -23.19 24.54
C ASN A 224 25.89 -24.01 23.30
N PRO A 225 24.60 -24.00 22.88
CA PRO A 225 24.19 -24.65 21.65
C PRO A 225 24.98 -24.06 20.48
N GLY A 226 25.44 -24.96 19.60
CA GLY A 226 26.03 -24.58 18.33
C GLY A 226 24.96 -24.07 17.36
N GLY A 227 25.37 -23.81 16.13
CA GLY A 227 24.49 -23.34 15.06
C GLY A 227 25.28 -22.77 13.89
N PRO A 228 24.58 -22.21 12.89
CA PRO A 228 25.21 -21.68 11.70
C PRO A 228 26.09 -20.47 12.03
N LEU A 229 27.23 -20.41 11.38
CA LEU A 229 28.17 -19.28 11.42
C LEU A 229 28.82 -19.18 10.05
N ARG A 230 28.99 -17.97 9.53
CA ARG A 230 29.71 -17.74 8.28
C ARG A 230 31.18 -17.48 8.57
N LEU A 231 32.06 -18.08 7.81
CA LEU A 231 33.49 -17.80 7.83
C LEU A 231 33.90 -17.20 6.49
N VAL A 232 34.40 -15.98 6.53
CA VAL A 232 34.73 -15.15 5.37
C VAL A 232 36.24 -15.03 5.25
N ARG A 233 36.79 -15.29 4.07
CA ARG A 233 38.12 -14.89 3.64
C ARG A 233 37.96 -13.66 2.76
N ASN A 234 38.43 -12.52 3.24
CA ASN A 234 38.28 -11.24 2.59
C ASN A 234 39.65 -10.73 2.10
N ASP A 235 39.73 -10.43 0.81
CA ASP A 235 40.91 -9.99 0.10
C ASP A 235 40.96 -8.47 -0.18
N HIS A 236 40.04 -7.66 0.36
CA HIS A 236 39.93 -6.21 0.09
C HIS A 236 41.22 -5.41 0.32
N ARG A 237 42.09 -5.85 1.24
CA ARG A 237 43.36 -5.16 1.53
C ARG A 237 44.46 -5.43 0.53
N LEU A 238 44.29 -6.42 -0.35
CA LEU A 238 45.22 -6.64 -1.44
C LEU A 238 45.10 -5.48 -2.43
N ALA A 239 46.23 -5.01 -2.94
CA ALA A 239 46.24 -3.88 -3.85
C ALA A 239 45.36 -4.17 -5.09
N LEU A 240 44.41 -3.29 -5.40
CA LEU A 240 43.44 -3.38 -6.50
C LEU A 240 42.30 -4.41 -6.32
N HIS A 241 42.18 -5.02 -5.14
CA HIS A 241 41.12 -5.98 -4.86
C HIS A 241 39.85 -5.35 -4.26
N ASP A 242 39.81 -4.06 -4.00
CA ASP A 242 38.61 -3.34 -3.52
C ASP A 242 38.43 -2.09 -4.39
N PRO A 243 38.00 -2.25 -5.65
CA PRO A 243 37.94 -1.18 -6.65
C PRO A 243 36.81 -0.16 -6.41
N ASP A 244 35.76 -0.53 -5.70
CA ASP A 244 34.59 0.27 -5.38
C ASP A 244 34.60 0.80 -3.93
N GLU A 245 35.57 0.38 -3.11
CA GLU A 245 35.88 0.89 -1.77
C GLU A 245 34.79 0.56 -0.73
N ASP A 246 34.18 -0.62 -0.86
CA ASP A 246 33.14 -1.12 0.03
C ASP A 246 33.69 -1.97 1.19
N LEU A 247 34.99 -2.30 1.19
CA LEU A 247 35.66 -3.20 2.16
C LEU A 247 35.43 -4.69 1.93
N LEU A 248 34.81 -5.09 0.82
CA LEU A 248 34.81 -6.44 0.29
C LEU A 248 35.86 -6.55 -0.81
N GLY A 249 36.44 -7.75 -0.92
CA GLY A 249 37.46 -8.01 -1.92
C GLY A 249 36.84 -8.61 -3.18
N THR A 250 37.37 -8.28 -4.34
CA THR A 250 36.90 -8.73 -5.66
C THR A 250 36.72 -10.25 -5.71
N GLU A 251 37.63 -11.04 -5.12
CA GLU A 251 37.47 -12.50 -5.12
C GLU A 251 36.34 -12.94 -4.18
N LEU A 252 36.21 -12.30 -3.01
CA LEU A 252 35.10 -12.53 -2.09
C LEU A 252 33.76 -12.18 -2.74
N GLU A 253 33.64 -10.99 -3.32
CA GLU A 253 32.43 -10.52 -4.00
C GLU A 253 32.01 -11.45 -5.13
N ALA A 254 32.96 -11.87 -5.98
CA ALA A 254 32.70 -12.85 -7.02
C ALA A 254 32.19 -14.20 -6.45
N SER A 255 32.63 -14.57 -5.23
CA SER A 255 32.19 -15.81 -4.57
C SER A 255 30.80 -15.71 -3.93
N ILE A 256 30.41 -14.52 -3.46
CA ILE A 256 29.12 -14.29 -2.80
C ILE A 256 28.06 -13.76 -3.76
N GLY A 257 28.47 -13.35 -4.96
CA GLY A 257 27.59 -12.88 -6.02
C GLY A 257 27.28 -11.38 -5.96
N THR A 258 28.24 -10.57 -5.54
CA THR A 258 28.15 -9.09 -5.47
C THR A 258 29.14 -8.40 -6.40
N CYS A 259 28.92 -7.12 -6.68
CA CYS A 259 29.52 -6.41 -7.80
C CYS A 259 30.72 -5.53 -7.43
N SER A 260 31.94 -6.03 -7.65
CA SER A 260 33.14 -5.20 -7.46
C SER A 260 33.31 -4.10 -8.52
N ARG A 261 32.89 -4.35 -9.77
CA ARG A 261 33.07 -3.42 -10.91
C ARG A 261 31.86 -3.40 -11.82
N THR A 262 31.59 -2.25 -12.43
CA THR A 262 30.50 -2.07 -13.42
C THR A 262 30.63 -2.97 -14.65
N THR A 263 31.83 -3.47 -14.94
CA THR A 263 32.10 -4.36 -16.08
C THR A 263 31.99 -5.84 -15.74
N ASP A 264 31.78 -6.17 -14.47
CA ASP A 264 31.68 -7.55 -14.00
C ASP A 264 30.26 -8.09 -14.23
N SER A 265 30.14 -9.41 -14.13
CA SER A 265 28.85 -10.10 -14.06
C SER A 265 28.95 -11.12 -12.93
N VAL A 266 27.94 -11.17 -12.06
CA VAL A 266 27.87 -12.09 -10.93
C VAL A 266 26.66 -13.00 -11.06
N GLY A 267 26.92 -14.31 -11.19
CA GLY A 267 25.88 -15.25 -11.59
C GLY A 267 25.31 -14.87 -12.95
N ASN A 268 24.02 -14.51 -12.99
CA ASN A 268 23.34 -14.01 -14.19
C ASN A 268 23.04 -12.49 -14.13
N PHE A 269 23.55 -11.79 -13.11
CA PHE A 269 23.35 -10.37 -12.90
C PHE A 269 24.50 -9.57 -13.52
N GLU A 270 24.17 -8.52 -14.28
CA GLU A 270 25.14 -7.63 -14.91
C GLU A 270 25.42 -6.43 -14.00
N CYS A 271 26.66 -6.26 -13.53
CA CYS A 271 26.98 -5.21 -12.57
C CYS A 271 26.83 -3.79 -13.11
N SER A 272 26.76 -3.62 -14.43
CA SER A 272 26.38 -2.35 -15.07
C SER A 272 24.93 -1.91 -14.78
N SER A 273 24.11 -2.80 -14.24
CA SER A 273 22.71 -2.53 -13.87
C SER A 273 22.50 -2.14 -12.40
N ALA A 274 23.50 -2.37 -11.55
CA ALA A 274 23.55 -1.83 -10.19
C ALA A 274 23.75 -0.30 -10.24
N ALA A 275 23.03 0.43 -9.39
CA ALA A 275 23.14 1.89 -9.34
C ALA A 275 24.44 2.36 -8.65
N ASP A 276 24.89 1.58 -7.66
CA ASP A 276 26.17 1.68 -6.99
C ASP A 276 26.75 0.27 -6.86
N MET A 277 28.06 0.11 -6.99
CA MET A 277 28.70 -1.21 -6.89
C MET A 277 28.78 -1.70 -5.45
N ARG A 278 28.82 -0.75 -4.50
CA ARG A 278 28.89 -1.00 -3.07
C ARG A 278 27.56 -1.47 -2.47
N ASP A 279 26.50 -1.47 -3.27
CA ASP A 279 25.10 -1.80 -2.96
C ASP A 279 24.53 -2.53 -4.18
N THR A 280 24.86 -3.82 -4.30
CA THR A 280 24.66 -4.58 -5.54
C THR A 280 23.18 -4.69 -5.90
N ASP A 281 22.31 -4.89 -4.92
CA ASP A 281 20.88 -5.02 -5.16
C ASP A 281 20.14 -3.66 -5.18
N GLY A 282 20.72 -2.60 -4.62
CA GLY A 282 20.25 -1.22 -4.70
C GLY A 282 19.15 -0.88 -3.69
N ASP A 283 19.14 -1.47 -2.50
CA ASP A 283 18.20 -1.14 -1.42
C ASP A 283 18.66 0.02 -0.51
N GLY A 284 19.88 0.53 -0.70
CA GLY A 284 20.48 1.60 0.09
C GLY A 284 21.32 1.12 1.28
N LEU A 285 21.49 -0.19 1.46
CA LEU A 285 22.47 -0.82 2.34
C LEU A 285 23.75 -1.11 1.55
N ARG A 286 24.86 -1.32 2.25
CA ARG A 286 26.12 -1.70 1.60
C ARG A 286 26.34 -3.20 1.71
N ASP A 287 26.91 -3.79 0.68
CA ASP A 287 27.19 -5.22 0.63
C ASP A 287 28.03 -5.66 1.85
N ASP A 288 29.00 -4.83 2.27
CA ASP A 288 29.84 -5.11 3.45
C ASP A 288 29.07 -5.12 4.77
N ILE A 289 28.11 -4.21 4.96
CA ILE A 289 27.33 -4.14 6.20
C ILE A 289 26.29 -5.27 6.27
N GLU A 290 25.77 -5.71 5.13
CA GLU A 290 24.85 -6.84 5.04
C GLU A 290 25.59 -8.17 5.22
N LEU A 291 26.78 -8.31 4.64
CA LEU A 291 27.58 -9.53 4.73
C LEU A 291 28.26 -9.69 6.09
N LEU A 292 28.81 -8.60 6.66
CA LEU A 292 29.68 -8.62 7.85
C LEU A 292 29.06 -7.97 9.10
N GLY A 293 28.06 -7.09 8.93
CA GLY A 293 27.45 -6.30 10.00
C GLY A 293 28.15 -4.95 10.25
N LYS A 294 27.40 -3.94 10.69
CA LYS A 294 27.91 -2.62 11.08
C LYS A 294 28.39 -2.63 12.53
N VAL A 295 29.66 -2.97 12.73
CA VAL A 295 30.30 -3.12 14.05
C VAL A 295 31.22 -1.96 14.45
N THR A 296 31.05 -0.78 13.87
CA THR A 296 31.91 0.40 14.13
C THR A 296 31.64 1.08 15.47
N SER A 297 30.39 1.05 15.95
CA SER A 297 29.96 1.71 17.19
C SER A 297 28.75 1.00 17.80
N THR A 298 28.63 1.02 19.14
CA THR A 298 27.48 0.46 19.86
C THR A 298 26.26 1.40 19.83
N PRO A 299 25.01 0.90 19.72
CA PRO A 299 24.66 -0.49 19.47
C PRO A 299 25.07 -0.90 18.05
N TYR A 300 25.66 -2.08 17.95
CA TYR A 300 26.08 -2.66 16.68
C TYR A 300 24.87 -3.15 15.90
N GLN A 301 24.92 -3.06 14.57
CA GLN A 301 23.85 -3.57 13.70
C GLN A 301 24.30 -4.90 13.12
N PHE A 302 23.70 -5.99 13.60
CA PHE A 302 24.09 -7.36 13.24
C PHE A 302 23.24 -7.85 12.06
N LEU A 303 23.18 -7.07 10.98
CA LEU A 303 22.33 -7.32 9.80
C LEU A 303 22.40 -8.78 9.28
N PRO A 304 23.57 -9.42 9.10
CA PRO A 304 23.62 -10.80 8.64
C PRO A 304 22.98 -11.78 9.63
N ARG A 305 22.99 -11.48 10.94
CA ARG A 305 22.29 -12.26 11.97
C ARG A 305 20.78 -12.08 11.91
N TRP A 306 20.32 -10.94 11.38
CA TRP A 306 18.92 -10.61 11.17
C TRP A 306 18.44 -11.00 9.77
N GLY A 307 19.32 -11.54 8.93
CA GLY A 307 18.96 -12.16 7.66
C GLY A 307 19.29 -11.35 6.42
N ALA A 308 20.05 -10.26 6.55
CA ALA A 308 20.44 -9.45 5.39
C ALA A 308 21.20 -10.27 4.34
N ASP A 309 20.97 -9.96 3.07
CA ASP A 309 21.52 -10.65 1.91
C ASP A 309 21.79 -9.64 0.78
N PRO A 310 23.06 -9.34 0.46
CA PRO A 310 23.44 -8.29 -0.52
C PRO A 310 23.07 -8.62 -1.99
N ARG A 311 22.25 -9.65 -2.19
CA ARG A 311 21.73 -10.10 -3.48
C ARG A 311 20.21 -10.00 -3.54
N HIS A 312 19.57 -9.45 -2.52
CA HIS A 312 18.14 -9.40 -2.40
C HIS A 312 17.73 -8.24 -1.50
N LYS A 313 16.97 -7.30 -2.08
CA LYS A 313 16.54 -6.09 -1.37
C LYS A 313 15.96 -6.39 0.01
N ASP A 314 16.55 -5.76 1.02
CA ASP A 314 16.14 -5.84 2.40
C ASP A 314 15.55 -4.49 2.87
N LEU A 315 14.57 -4.56 3.77
CA LEU A 315 13.97 -3.40 4.41
C LEU A 315 13.88 -3.63 5.92
N PHE A 316 14.78 -2.96 6.64
CA PHE A 316 14.82 -2.97 8.10
C PHE A 316 13.89 -1.91 8.68
N LEU A 317 13.01 -2.31 9.59
CA LEU A 317 11.93 -1.49 10.15
C LEU A 317 12.05 -1.46 11.69
N GLU A 318 12.21 -0.27 12.26
CA GLU A 318 12.11 -0.04 13.71
C GLU A 318 10.69 0.39 14.03
N VAL A 319 9.99 -0.37 14.88
CA VAL A 319 8.57 -0.10 15.19
C VAL A 319 8.42 0.42 16.62
N ASP A 320 8.23 1.72 16.75
CA ASP A 320 8.01 2.41 18.02
C ASP A 320 6.52 2.62 18.30
N PHE A 321 6.15 2.79 19.57
CA PHE A 321 4.76 3.05 19.96
C PHE A 321 4.53 4.54 20.25
N LEU A 322 3.59 5.16 19.52
CA LEU A 322 3.23 6.56 19.73
C LEU A 322 2.00 6.67 20.65
N ALA A 323 2.23 7.09 21.90
CA ALA A 323 1.17 7.20 22.89
C ALA A 323 0.34 8.48 22.72
N ALA A 324 -0.97 8.39 22.98
CA ALA A 324 -1.91 9.52 23.01
C ALA A 324 -1.81 10.34 24.29
N ASP A 325 -1.47 9.67 25.39
CA ASP A 325 -1.35 10.25 26.72
C ASP A 325 -0.26 9.52 27.52
N ASP A 326 0.02 9.98 28.74
CA ASP A 326 1.07 9.40 29.60
C ASP A 326 0.67 8.06 30.26
N VAL A 327 -0.60 7.68 30.21
CA VAL A 327 -1.12 6.47 30.89
C VAL A 327 -1.46 5.34 29.92
N GLU A 328 -1.47 5.59 28.62
CA GLU A 328 -1.72 4.58 27.59
C GLU A 328 -0.63 3.49 27.65
N PRO A 329 -1.03 2.21 27.73
CA PRO A 329 -0.09 1.10 27.79
C PRO A 329 0.68 0.98 26.48
N THR A 330 1.99 0.71 26.57
CA THR A 330 2.82 0.44 25.40
C THR A 330 2.28 -0.75 24.62
N GLN A 331 2.09 -0.57 23.31
CA GLN A 331 1.70 -1.63 22.40
C GLN A 331 2.83 -1.93 21.42
N LYS A 332 2.75 -3.10 20.79
CA LYS A 332 3.72 -3.59 19.82
C LYS A 332 2.97 -4.15 18.62
N LEU A 333 3.58 -4.09 17.45
CA LEU A 333 3.11 -4.86 16.31
C LEU A 333 3.19 -6.34 16.67
N SER A 334 2.13 -7.09 16.38
CA SER A 334 2.12 -8.51 16.69
C SER A 334 3.04 -9.27 15.71
N PRO A 335 3.65 -10.40 16.13
CA PRO A 335 4.36 -11.30 15.22
C PRO A 335 3.51 -11.79 14.03
N GLU A 336 2.20 -11.92 14.23
CA GLU A 336 1.27 -12.31 13.16
C GLU A 336 1.13 -11.21 12.11
N ASP A 337 0.96 -9.96 12.54
CA ASP A 337 0.88 -8.81 11.63
C ASP A 337 2.20 -8.60 10.89
N ALA A 338 3.35 -8.76 11.57
CA ALA A 338 4.66 -8.68 10.93
C ALA A 338 4.82 -9.72 9.80
N ARG A 339 4.36 -10.96 9.99
CA ARG A 339 4.34 -12.00 8.95
C ARG A 339 3.44 -11.64 7.77
N ALA A 340 2.26 -11.10 8.05
CA ALA A 340 1.30 -10.73 7.02
C ALA A 340 1.84 -9.56 6.17
N ILE A 341 2.42 -8.53 6.79
CA ILE A 341 3.08 -7.42 6.08
C ILE A 341 4.23 -7.95 5.22
N ALA A 342 5.11 -8.80 5.78
CA ALA A 342 6.21 -9.39 5.02
C ALA A 342 5.76 -10.25 3.85
N THR A 343 4.60 -10.91 3.93
CA THR A 343 4.03 -11.67 2.81
C THR A 343 3.64 -10.75 1.64
N ALA A 344 3.12 -9.55 1.92
CA ALA A 344 2.77 -8.60 0.86
C ALA A 344 4.01 -8.05 0.13
N PHE A 345 5.06 -7.72 0.88
CA PHE A 345 6.32 -7.21 0.31
C PHE A 345 7.18 -8.31 -0.33
N GLY A 346 7.06 -9.55 0.15
CA GLY A 346 7.78 -10.72 -0.38
C GLY A 346 7.24 -11.27 -1.71
N ASP A 347 6.33 -10.56 -2.36
CA ASP A 347 5.60 -10.93 -3.59
C ASP A 347 4.76 -12.23 -3.45
N PRO A 348 3.43 -12.11 -3.22
CA PRO A 348 2.55 -13.27 -3.10
C PRO A 348 2.24 -13.96 -4.44
N GLU A 349 2.75 -13.46 -5.58
CA GLU A 349 2.57 -14.07 -6.90
C GLU A 349 3.09 -15.51 -6.93
N THR A 350 2.31 -16.41 -7.54
CA THR A 350 2.62 -17.84 -7.60
C THR A 350 3.01 -18.30 -9.00
N HIS A 351 2.68 -17.52 -10.03
CA HIS A 351 3.01 -17.85 -11.40
C HIS A 351 4.49 -17.55 -11.69
N THR A 352 5.25 -18.59 -12.00
CA THR A 352 6.72 -18.56 -12.20
C THR A 352 7.22 -17.44 -13.12
N LEU A 353 6.51 -17.15 -14.22
CA LEU A 353 6.90 -16.07 -15.14
C LEU A 353 6.78 -14.68 -14.48
N TYR A 354 5.69 -14.41 -13.75
CA TYR A 354 5.46 -13.09 -13.15
C TYR A 354 6.35 -12.89 -11.94
N ARG A 355 6.62 -13.94 -11.14
CA ARG A 355 7.68 -13.92 -10.12
C ARG A 355 9.03 -13.51 -10.71
N LEU A 356 9.42 -14.08 -11.86
CA LEU A 356 10.68 -13.70 -12.52
C LEU A 356 10.65 -12.25 -13.03
N ILE A 357 9.53 -11.79 -13.60
CA ILE A 357 9.36 -10.40 -14.05
C ILE A 357 9.47 -9.43 -12.87
N ASN A 358 8.86 -9.75 -11.73
CA ASN A 358 8.92 -8.92 -10.51
C ASN A 358 10.36 -8.86 -9.97
N ALA A 359 11.06 -10.00 -9.90
CA ALA A 359 12.47 -10.06 -9.51
C ALA A 359 13.37 -9.23 -10.44
N MET A 360 13.18 -9.33 -11.76
CA MET A 360 13.92 -8.54 -12.75
C MET A 360 13.58 -7.05 -12.69
N THR A 361 12.32 -6.72 -12.39
CA THR A 361 11.85 -5.34 -12.23
C THR A 361 12.53 -4.69 -11.04
N LEU A 362 12.59 -5.40 -9.90
CA LEU A 362 13.32 -4.99 -8.69
C LEU A 362 14.84 -5.00 -8.89
N ARG A 363 15.34 -5.80 -9.86
CA ARG A 363 16.76 -6.05 -10.10
C ARG A 363 17.45 -6.77 -8.95
N ASN A 364 16.77 -7.71 -8.29
CA ASN A 364 17.40 -8.56 -7.29
C ASN A 364 18.44 -9.49 -7.95
N PRO A 365 19.73 -9.44 -7.57
CA PRO A 365 20.78 -10.31 -8.13
C PRO A 365 20.53 -11.82 -7.97
N ASP A 366 19.77 -12.23 -6.95
CA ASP A 366 19.39 -13.63 -6.73
C ASP A 366 18.23 -14.12 -7.61
N PHE A 367 17.58 -13.22 -8.36
CA PHE A 367 16.39 -13.50 -9.18
C PHE A 367 15.17 -14.02 -8.42
N GLU A 368 15.12 -13.83 -7.10
CA GLU A 368 13.89 -14.02 -6.33
C GLU A 368 13.10 -12.70 -6.27
N PRO A 369 11.76 -12.76 -6.34
CA PRO A 369 10.93 -11.57 -6.29
C PRO A 369 10.77 -11.01 -4.87
N GLY A 370 10.21 -9.80 -4.81
CA GLY A 370 9.84 -9.14 -3.57
C GLY A 370 11.01 -8.47 -2.85
N ILE A 371 10.70 -7.96 -1.67
CA ILE A 371 11.59 -7.28 -0.73
C ILE A 371 11.48 -8.02 0.61
N ARG A 372 12.60 -8.36 1.24
CA ARG A 372 12.62 -9.00 2.55
C ARG A 372 12.45 -7.95 3.64
N LEU A 373 11.51 -8.19 4.56
CA LEU A 373 11.29 -7.29 5.70
C LEU A 373 11.95 -7.83 6.97
N HIS A 374 12.51 -6.90 7.76
CA HIS A 374 13.17 -7.18 9.02
C HIS A 374 12.68 -6.21 10.12
N PHE A 375 11.84 -6.69 11.03
CA PHE A 375 11.20 -5.86 12.06
C PHE A 375 11.91 -5.90 13.42
N ASP A 376 12.30 -4.75 13.94
CA ASP A 376 12.60 -4.58 15.36
C ASP A 376 11.31 -4.26 16.11
N LEU A 377 10.74 -5.28 16.76
CA LEU A 377 9.49 -5.18 17.52
C LEU A 377 9.74 -5.03 19.02
N GLY A 378 11.02 -4.94 19.42
CA GLY A 378 11.44 -5.12 20.81
C GLY A 378 11.03 -6.49 21.39
N THR A 379 10.77 -7.49 20.54
CA THR A 379 10.24 -8.80 20.92
C THR A 379 11.07 -9.91 20.28
N ALA A 380 11.68 -10.77 21.08
CA ALA A 380 12.45 -11.89 20.55
C ALA A 380 11.52 -12.91 19.85
N PRO A 381 11.98 -13.53 18.74
CA PRO A 381 11.24 -14.57 18.05
C PRO A 381 11.07 -15.80 18.96
N THR A 382 9.88 -16.38 18.96
CA THR A 382 9.61 -17.64 19.66
C THR A 382 9.85 -18.85 18.76
N ASP A 383 9.66 -18.69 17.47
CA ASP A 383 9.99 -19.67 16.43
C ASP A 383 11.34 -19.29 15.79
N PRO A 384 12.34 -20.20 15.75
CA PRO A 384 13.57 -19.99 15.00
C PRO A 384 13.37 -19.59 13.53
N ALA A 385 12.25 -19.98 12.90
CA ALA A 385 11.93 -19.59 11.52
C ALA A 385 11.69 -18.08 11.37
N ASP A 386 11.25 -17.40 12.43
CA ASP A 386 11.02 -15.95 12.42
C ASP A 386 12.30 -15.14 12.76
N ALA A 387 13.44 -15.80 13.00
CA ALA A 387 14.64 -15.15 13.50
C ALA A 387 15.24 -14.09 12.56
N THR A 388 14.86 -14.13 11.28
CA THR A 388 15.19 -13.09 10.30
C THR A 388 14.08 -12.08 10.12
N LEU A 389 12.82 -12.47 10.34
CA LEU A 389 11.66 -11.61 10.11
C LEU A 389 11.50 -10.56 11.20
N TYR A 390 11.63 -10.95 12.48
CA TYR A 390 11.48 -9.98 13.57
C TYR A 390 12.34 -10.31 14.80
N GLY A 391 12.60 -9.29 15.62
CA GLY A 391 13.31 -9.49 16.87
C GLY A 391 13.26 -8.35 17.86
N ASN A 392 14.12 -8.47 18.87
CA ASN A 392 14.46 -7.41 19.80
C ASN A 392 15.91 -7.02 19.54
N TRP A 393 16.11 -6.04 18.66
CA TRP A 393 17.42 -5.61 18.20
C TRP A 393 17.83 -4.25 18.78
N GLY A 394 17.01 -3.73 19.70
CA GLY A 394 17.29 -2.54 20.51
C GLY A 394 16.52 -1.28 20.09
N GLY A 395 15.65 -1.37 19.09
CA GLY A 395 14.75 -0.33 18.58
C GLY A 395 13.30 -0.70 18.84
N HIS A 396 12.81 -0.27 19.99
CA HIS A 396 11.38 -0.22 20.33
C HIS A 396 11.19 0.68 21.55
N ASN A 397 10.81 1.92 21.31
CA ASN A 397 10.54 2.91 22.35
C ASN A 397 9.05 3.20 22.48
N ARG A 398 8.67 3.66 23.67
CA ARG A 398 7.41 4.37 23.90
C ARG A 398 7.69 5.85 23.72
N VAL A 399 7.11 6.43 22.68
CA VAL A 399 7.19 7.87 22.43
C VAL A 399 6.05 8.57 23.17
N PRO A 400 6.35 9.55 24.06
CA PRO A 400 5.32 10.31 24.75
C PRO A 400 4.50 11.17 23.78
N PRO A 401 3.26 11.55 24.16
CA PRO A 401 2.45 12.44 23.36
C PRO A 401 3.06 13.85 23.26
N VAL A 402 2.67 14.59 22.22
CA VAL A 402 2.98 16.02 22.09
C VAL A 402 1.84 16.83 22.69
N CYS A 403 2.14 17.65 23.71
CA CYS A 403 1.14 18.42 24.45
C CYS A 403 1.28 19.93 24.21
N SER A 404 0.16 20.58 23.92
CA SER A 404 0.00 22.05 23.93
C SER A 404 -0.97 22.44 25.04
N GLY A 405 -0.43 22.91 26.18
CA GLY A 405 -1.22 23.13 27.39
C GLY A 405 -1.72 21.81 27.99
N SER A 406 -3.03 21.68 28.18
CA SER A 406 -3.68 20.46 28.70
C SER A 406 -4.12 19.48 27.61
N THR A 407 -3.94 19.83 26.34
CA THR A 407 -4.34 18.99 25.21
C THR A 407 -3.12 18.27 24.67
N CYS A 408 -3.18 16.95 24.67
CA CYS A 408 -2.13 16.07 24.16
C CYS A 408 -2.64 15.30 22.95
N VAL A 409 -1.77 15.11 21.96
CA VAL A 409 -2.01 14.28 20.78
C VAL A 409 -0.84 13.32 20.59
N ARG A 410 -1.06 12.23 19.85
CA ARG A 410 0.04 11.35 19.46
C ARG A 410 1.08 12.15 18.68
N ALA A 411 2.35 11.85 18.91
CA ALA A 411 3.41 12.35 18.05
C ALA A 411 3.20 11.86 16.60
N HIS A 412 3.77 12.58 15.63
CA HIS A 412 3.88 12.11 14.26
C HIS A 412 5.26 11.49 14.05
N ALA A 413 5.34 10.36 13.34
CA ALA A 413 6.60 9.62 13.16
C ALA A 413 7.69 10.50 12.53
N ILE A 414 7.33 11.31 11.53
CA ILE A 414 8.23 12.23 10.83
C ILE A 414 8.88 13.28 11.74
N ASP A 415 8.19 13.68 12.82
CA ASP A 415 8.66 14.76 13.68
C ASP A 415 9.64 14.25 14.74
N VAL A 416 9.57 12.96 15.08
CA VAL A 416 10.26 12.39 16.23
C VAL A 416 11.32 11.36 15.87
N TRP A 417 11.28 10.75 14.67
CA TRP A 417 12.16 9.62 14.34
C TRP A 417 13.64 9.92 14.57
N SER A 418 14.12 11.11 14.22
CA SER A 418 15.55 11.47 14.36
C SER A 418 16.01 11.59 15.82
N GLU A 419 15.07 11.81 16.75
CA GLU A 419 15.33 11.86 18.19
C GLU A 419 15.16 10.49 18.87
N GLN A 420 14.25 9.66 18.35
CA GLN A 420 13.95 8.33 18.91
C GLN A 420 14.88 7.24 18.37
N MET A 421 15.23 7.30 17.08
CA MET A 421 16.12 6.35 16.44
C MET A 421 17.58 6.64 16.82
N HIS A 422 18.28 5.60 17.26
CA HIS A 422 19.70 5.73 17.59
C HIS A 422 20.52 6.08 16.34
N VAL A 423 21.49 7.01 16.45
CA VAL A 423 22.31 7.52 15.32
C VAL A 423 22.97 6.42 14.47
N ASN A 424 23.38 5.30 15.06
CA ASN A 424 23.96 4.16 14.34
C ASN A 424 22.97 3.41 13.42
N ARG A 425 21.66 3.59 13.62
CA ARG A 425 20.56 2.97 12.84
C ARG A 425 20.12 3.86 11.67
N LEU A 426 20.56 5.12 11.63
CA LEU A 426 20.36 6.00 10.48
C LEU A 426 21.07 5.43 9.24
N GLY A 427 20.37 5.45 8.10
CA GLY A 427 20.82 4.79 6.86
C GLY A 427 20.87 3.26 6.97
N VAL A 428 20.12 2.67 7.90
CA VAL A 428 19.94 1.22 8.04
C VAL A 428 18.47 0.89 8.25
N PHE A 429 17.78 1.58 9.15
CA PHE A 429 16.37 1.36 9.47
C PHE A 429 15.46 2.45 8.92
N HIS A 430 14.29 2.04 8.44
CA HIS A 430 13.09 2.86 8.34
C HIS A 430 12.39 2.90 9.71
N TYR A 431 11.75 4.01 10.03
CA TYR A 431 11.09 4.25 11.32
C TYR A 431 9.56 4.18 11.18
N LEU A 432 8.94 3.26 11.90
CA LEU A 432 7.48 3.11 11.92
C LEU A 432 6.92 3.52 13.28
N GLY A 433 6.07 4.55 13.27
CA GLY A 433 5.33 5.01 14.44
C GLY A 433 3.97 4.31 14.57
N GLY A 434 3.92 3.27 15.38
CA GLY A 434 2.74 2.45 15.61
C GLY A 434 1.68 3.12 16.49
N THR A 435 0.42 3.05 16.05
CA THR A 435 -0.75 3.51 16.82
C THR A 435 -1.85 2.44 16.87
N PRO A 436 -2.74 2.38 17.89
CA PRO A 436 -3.75 1.33 17.98
C PRO A 436 -4.94 1.48 17.01
N GLY A 437 -5.09 2.66 16.38
CA GLY A 437 -6.23 3.00 15.53
C GLY A 437 -5.83 3.25 14.08
N ALA A 438 -6.81 3.61 13.25
CA ALA A 438 -6.56 4.03 11.89
C ALA A 438 -5.63 5.26 11.86
N VAL A 439 -4.73 5.28 10.89
CA VAL A 439 -3.82 6.39 10.63
C VAL A 439 -4.49 7.31 9.61
N THR A 440 -4.41 8.61 9.82
CA THR A 440 -5.08 9.62 8.96
C THR A 440 -4.09 10.50 8.19
N ARG A 441 -2.78 10.35 8.45
CA ARG A 441 -1.71 11.04 7.74
C ARG A 441 -0.50 10.16 7.59
N THR A 442 -0.09 10.05 6.34
CA THR A 442 1.05 9.27 5.90
C THR A 442 1.80 10.14 4.90
N GLU A 443 3.09 10.35 5.15
CA GLU A 443 3.96 11.14 4.28
C GLU A 443 4.61 10.21 3.26
N ALA A 444 4.58 10.60 2.00
CA ALA A 444 5.17 9.80 0.94
C ALA A 444 6.68 10.06 0.81
N ARG A 445 7.41 9.03 0.38
CA ARG A 445 8.87 9.09 0.13
C ARG A 445 9.67 9.58 1.34
N HIS A 446 9.35 9.08 2.52
CA HIS A 446 10.05 9.44 3.74
C HIS A 446 10.48 8.20 4.52
N VAL A 447 11.65 8.23 5.14
CA VAL A 447 12.19 7.12 5.97
C VAL A 447 11.33 6.78 7.19
N ALA A 448 10.36 7.64 7.51
CA ALA A 448 9.58 7.57 8.74
C ALA A 448 8.10 7.71 8.42
N ASN A 449 7.27 6.81 8.96
CA ASN A 449 5.85 6.79 8.69
C ASN A 449 5.02 6.25 9.86
N ASN A 450 3.73 6.57 9.89
CA ASN A 450 2.79 6.09 10.91
C ASN A 450 2.09 4.81 10.42
N ILE A 451 1.92 3.82 11.30
CA ILE A 451 1.20 2.58 10.96
C ILE A 451 0.14 2.22 12.02
N PRO A 452 -0.97 1.59 11.63
CA PRO A 452 -1.89 0.95 12.58
C PRO A 452 -1.30 -0.38 13.07
N LEU A 453 -1.27 -0.59 14.39
CA LEU A 453 -0.76 -1.83 14.99
C LEU A 453 -1.77 -2.98 14.97
N GLY A 454 -3.04 -2.72 14.62
CA GLY A 454 -4.12 -3.70 14.61
C GLY A 454 -4.64 -4.08 13.23
N SER A 455 -3.95 -3.68 12.15
CA SER A 455 -4.29 -4.07 10.78
C SER A 455 -3.02 -4.19 9.95
N ALA A 456 -2.59 -5.43 9.70
CA ALA A 456 -1.43 -5.69 8.85
C ALA A 456 -1.60 -5.17 7.42
N HIS A 457 -2.81 -5.27 6.85
CA HIS A 457 -3.10 -4.76 5.50
C HIS A 457 -2.86 -3.25 5.43
N ASN A 458 -3.46 -2.49 6.36
CA ASN A 458 -3.26 -1.05 6.40
C ASN A 458 -1.81 -0.70 6.76
N ALA A 459 -1.15 -1.43 7.65
CA ALA A 459 0.27 -1.20 7.97
C ALA A 459 1.18 -1.41 6.75
N ALA A 460 0.92 -2.44 5.93
CA ALA A 460 1.62 -2.65 4.68
C ALA A 460 1.33 -1.52 3.67
N HIS A 461 0.07 -1.09 3.57
CA HIS A 461 -0.36 0.02 2.73
C HIS A 461 0.35 1.33 3.10
N GLU A 462 0.32 1.71 4.39
CA GLU A 462 1.02 2.89 4.87
C GLU A 462 2.54 2.78 4.64
N THR A 463 3.12 1.59 4.84
CA THR A 463 4.55 1.37 4.53
C THR A 463 4.83 1.57 3.04
N GLY A 464 3.93 1.18 2.14
CA GLY A 464 4.05 1.41 0.69
C GLY A 464 4.17 2.90 0.32
N HIS A 465 3.43 3.79 1.00
CA HIS A 465 3.58 5.24 0.80
C HIS A 465 4.99 5.75 1.13
N SER A 466 5.63 5.20 2.18
CA SER A 466 7.01 5.56 2.52
C SER A 466 7.98 5.25 1.38
N LEU A 467 7.63 4.31 0.50
CA LEU A 467 8.37 3.91 -0.70
C LEU A 467 7.80 4.54 -1.98
N GLY A 468 7.14 5.70 -1.86
CA GLY A 468 6.71 6.53 -2.99
C GLY A 468 5.52 6.03 -3.79
N LEU A 469 4.80 5.04 -3.27
CA LEU A 469 3.51 4.62 -3.83
C LEU A 469 2.39 5.57 -3.39
N GLY A 470 1.46 5.86 -4.28
CA GLY A 470 0.18 6.51 -4.04
C GLY A 470 -0.97 5.56 -4.37
N HIS A 471 -2.21 5.98 -4.16
CA HIS A 471 -3.36 5.09 -4.40
C HIS A 471 -3.64 4.82 -5.89
N ASN A 472 -2.97 5.55 -6.76
CA ASN A 472 -3.20 5.62 -8.19
C ASN A 472 -1.98 5.19 -9.01
N GLY A 473 -0.95 4.62 -8.37
CA GLY A 473 0.38 4.38 -8.92
C GLY A 473 1.47 5.14 -8.14
N PRO A 474 2.46 5.76 -8.80
CA PRO A 474 3.43 6.60 -8.10
C PRO A 474 2.78 7.85 -7.47
N PHE A 475 3.23 8.21 -6.26
CA PHE A 475 2.64 9.32 -5.48
C PHE A 475 2.57 10.67 -6.23
N ASP A 476 3.59 10.97 -7.06
CA ASP A 476 3.65 12.20 -7.88
C ASP A 476 3.47 11.94 -9.39
N GLY A 477 3.02 10.74 -9.78
CA GLY A 477 3.11 10.31 -11.17
C GLY A 477 2.02 10.78 -12.10
N GLU A 478 0.86 11.08 -11.56
CA GLU A 478 -0.26 11.60 -12.33
C GLU A 478 -0.80 12.87 -11.63
N PRO A 479 -1.31 13.86 -12.37
CA PRO A 479 -1.96 15.04 -11.79
C PRO A 479 -3.26 14.70 -11.03
N ILE A 480 -3.63 13.42 -11.03
CA ILE A 480 -4.88 12.87 -10.55
C ILE A 480 -4.57 11.66 -9.69
N ASP A 481 -4.86 11.79 -8.40
CA ASP A 481 -5.05 10.65 -7.51
C ASP A 481 -6.46 10.06 -7.73
N ALA A 482 -6.58 9.17 -8.71
CA ALA A 482 -7.79 8.39 -8.98
C ALA A 482 -7.63 7.03 -8.31
N ASN A 483 -8.17 6.85 -7.10
CA ASN A 483 -8.19 5.55 -6.43
C ASN A 483 -9.23 4.62 -7.11
N CYS A 484 -9.23 3.32 -6.79
CA CYS A 484 -10.24 2.37 -7.24
C CYS A 484 -10.35 2.23 -8.75
N LYS A 485 -9.21 2.36 -9.42
CA LYS A 485 -9.11 2.00 -10.84
C LYS A 485 -9.16 0.49 -10.95
N PRO A 486 -10.05 -0.10 -11.77
CA PRO A 486 -10.02 -1.55 -12.00
C PRO A 486 -8.71 -2.02 -12.61
N THR A 487 -8.00 -1.14 -13.34
CA THR A 487 -6.77 -1.53 -14.03
C THR A 487 -5.54 -1.63 -13.12
N TYR A 488 -5.66 -1.33 -11.83
CA TYR A 488 -4.52 -1.24 -10.92
C TYR A 488 -4.72 -2.15 -9.70
N PRO A 489 -4.52 -3.47 -9.84
CA PRO A 489 -4.68 -4.45 -8.76
C PRO A 489 -3.50 -4.36 -7.79
N SER A 490 -3.55 -3.39 -6.89
CA SER A 490 -2.50 -3.10 -5.92
C SER A 490 -3.09 -2.98 -4.52
N LEU A 491 -2.32 -3.37 -3.50
CA LEU A 491 -2.55 -3.06 -2.10
C LEU A 491 -2.81 -1.56 -1.86
N MET A 492 -2.26 -0.68 -2.71
CA MET A 492 -2.45 0.76 -2.64
C MET A 492 -3.84 1.21 -3.11
N ASN A 493 -4.58 0.34 -3.77
CA ASN A 493 -5.87 0.63 -4.36
C ASN A 493 -6.99 0.10 -3.45
N TYR A 494 -7.86 0.99 -2.95
CA TYR A 494 -8.89 0.63 -1.98
C TYR A 494 -9.97 -0.32 -2.52
N ALA A 495 -10.15 -0.41 -3.85
CA ALA A 495 -11.02 -1.42 -4.44
C ALA A 495 -10.50 -2.86 -4.23
N TYR A 496 -9.22 -3.00 -3.89
CA TYR A 496 -8.56 -4.27 -3.63
C TYR A 496 -8.27 -4.39 -2.13
N GLY A 497 -9.33 -4.56 -1.33
CA GLY A 497 -9.24 -4.72 0.14
C GLY A 497 -8.66 -6.05 0.63
N GLY A 498 -7.91 -6.77 -0.22
CA GLY A 498 -7.33 -8.09 0.02
C GLY A 498 -5.80 -8.11 0.08
N TRP A 499 -5.22 -9.30 0.27
CA TRP A 499 -3.77 -9.53 0.25
C TRP A 499 -3.25 -9.85 -1.15
N ASP A 500 -3.76 -9.16 -2.17
CA ASP A 500 -3.40 -9.43 -3.58
C ASP A 500 -2.00 -8.90 -3.94
N GLY A 501 -1.27 -8.32 -2.98
CA GLY A 501 0.10 -7.82 -3.16
C GLY A 501 0.13 -6.48 -3.87
N PHE A 502 1.28 -6.13 -4.43
CA PHE A 502 1.49 -4.92 -5.21
C PHE A 502 1.30 -5.19 -6.70
N SER A 503 0.92 -4.17 -7.47
CA SER A 503 0.73 -4.35 -8.90
C SER A 503 2.05 -4.51 -9.64
N ASP A 504 2.10 -5.46 -10.58
CA ASP A 504 3.24 -5.70 -11.46
C ASP A 504 3.14 -4.93 -12.80
N GLY A 505 2.06 -4.19 -13.04
CA GLY A 505 1.85 -3.49 -14.31
C GLY A 505 1.57 -4.41 -15.51
N GLU A 506 1.42 -5.72 -15.30
CA GLU A 506 1.36 -6.70 -16.39
C GLU A 506 -0.08 -7.13 -16.74
N GLY A 507 -0.28 -7.48 -18.01
CA GLY A 507 -1.48 -8.20 -18.47
C GLY A 507 -2.82 -7.42 -18.46
N ILE A 508 -2.85 -6.17 -18.00
CA ILE A 508 -4.04 -5.32 -17.97
C ILE A 508 -3.77 -4.03 -18.76
N SER A 509 -4.57 -3.78 -19.80
CA SER A 509 -4.44 -2.59 -20.65
C SER A 509 -4.98 -1.35 -19.95
N SER A 510 -4.46 -0.17 -20.32
CA SER A 510 -5.02 1.09 -19.86
C SER A 510 -6.44 1.31 -20.39
N ILE A 511 -7.27 2.00 -19.60
CA ILE A 511 -8.64 2.36 -19.97
C ILE A 511 -8.86 3.87 -19.83
N ASN A 512 -9.89 4.39 -20.48
CA ASN A 512 -10.28 5.80 -20.36
C ASN A 512 -11.80 5.93 -20.31
N ASN A 513 -12.32 6.56 -19.25
CA ASN A 513 -13.75 6.68 -18.97
C ASN A 513 -14.56 7.35 -20.08
N VAL A 514 -13.94 8.18 -20.94
CA VAL A 514 -14.63 8.80 -22.07
C VAL A 514 -14.76 7.90 -23.31
N SER A 515 -14.07 6.75 -23.33
CA SER A 515 -13.99 5.86 -24.49
C SER A 515 -13.60 4.42 -24.08
N LEU A 516 -14.51 3.74 -23.40
CA LEU A 516 -14.33 2.34 -22.95
C LEU A 516 -14.84 1.36 -24.01
N ASN A 517 -14.05 0.36 -24.37
CA ASN A 517 -14.53 -0.73 -25.24
C ASN A 517 -15.29 -1.75 -24.38
N GLU A 518 -16.53 -2.05 -24.73
CA GLU A 518 -17.30 -3.13 -24.09
C GLU A 518 -17.09 -4.46 -24.83
N ASP A 519 -16.94 -4.42 -26.16
CA ASP A 519 -16.62 -5.57 -26.99
C ASP A 519 -15.12 -5.93 -26.91
N PHE A 520 -14.79 -7.21 -26.73
CA PHE A 520 -13.45 -7.75 -26.47
C PHE A 520 -12.58 -6.87 -25.54
N ALA A 521 -13.18 -6.33 -24.47
CA ALA A 521 -12.57 -5.35 -23.58
C ALA A 521 -11.29 -5.88 -22.90
N VAL A 522 -11.32 -7.16 -22.52
CA VAL A 522 -10.21 -7.86 -21.86
C VAL A 522 -9.91 -9.13 -22.64
N ASN A 523 -8.63 -9.56 -22.70
CA ASN A 523 -8.27 -10.82 -23.33
C ASN A 523 -8.39 -12.00 -22.33
N PRO A 524 -9.44 -12.84 -22.40
CA PRO A 524 -9.67 -13.92 -21.43
C PRO A 524 -8.71 -15.10 -21.59
N SER A 525 -7.95 -15.17 -22.68
CA SER A 525 -7.02 -16.28 -22.94
C SER A 525 -5.75 -16.24 -22.07
N THR A 526 -5.51 -15.13 -21.36
CA THR A 526 -4.37 -14.96 -20.46
C THR A 526 -4.79 -15.12 -19.00
N THR A 527 -3.91 -15.62 -18.14
CA THR A 527 -4.21 -15.78 -16.71
C THR A 527 -4.56 -14.46 -16.04
N LYS A 528 -3.83 -13.37 -16.35
CA LYS A 528 -4.10 -12.03 -15.80
C LYS A 528 -5.43 -11.46 -16.34
N GLY A 529 -5.72 -11.63 -17.63
CA GLY A 529 -6.99 -11.18 -18.21
C GLY A 529 -8.21 -11.92 -17.66
N ALA A 530 -8.11 -13.25 -17.47
CA ALA A 530 -9.17 -14.04 -16.83
C ALA A 530 -9.39 -13.62 -15.36
N GLY A 531 -8.30 -13.42 -14.60
CA GLY A 531 -8.37 -12.88 -13.24
C GLY A 531 -8.98 -11.48 -13.20
N PHE A 532 -8.59 -10.60 -14.12
CA PHE A 532 -9.13 -9.26 -14.22
C PHE A 532 -10.65 -9.25 -14.48
N LEU A 533 -11.15 -10.11 -15.37
CA LEU A 533 -12.60 -10.28 -15.58
C LEU A 533 -13.32 -10.74 -14.31
N THR A 534 -12.71 -11.62 -13.51
CA THR A 534 -13.26 -12.03 -12.22
C THR A 534 -13.31 -10.86 -11.25
N HIS A 535 -12.26 -10.03 -11.16
CA HIS A 535 -12.28 -8.81 -10.33
C HIS A 535 -13.35 -7.81 -10.78
N LEU A 536 -13.48 -7.56 -12.09
CA LEU A 536 -14.52 -6.68 -12.63
C LEU A 536 -15.92 -7.15 -12.23
N ALA A 537 -16.18 -8.46 -12.24
CA ALA A 537 -17.48 -9.01 -11.86
C ALA A 537 -17.75 -8.98 -10.36
N THR A 538 -16.72 -9.24 -9.55
CA THR A 538 -16.87 -9.56 -8.11
C THR A 538 -16.56 -8.40 -7.18
N GLN A 539 -15.68 -7.48 -7.59
CA GLN A 539 -15.30 -6.30 -6.82
C GLN A 539 -15.99 -5.05 -7.35
N PHE A 540 -16.21 -4.99 -8.66
CA PHE A 540 -16.82 -3.83 -9.31
C PHE A 540 -18.26 -4.09 -9.80
N ASP A 541 -18.81 -5.29 -9.62
CA ASP A 541 -20.18 -5.64 -10.02
C ASP A 541 -20.51 -5.34 -11.51
N TYR A 542 -19.53 -5.45 -12.41
CA TYR A 542 -19.77 -5.34 -13.86
C TYR A 542 -20.37 -6.64 -14.43
N ASP A 543 -21.25 -6.52 -15.43
CA ASP A 543 -21.62 -7.68 -16.25
C ASP A 543 -20.46 -7.99 -17.19
N VAL A 544 -20.01 -9.25 -17.18
CA VAL A 544 -18.85 -9.70 -17.93
C VAL A 544 -19.12 -11.01 -18.66
N ASP A 545 -18.69 -11.05 -19.91
CA ASP A 545 -18.56 -12.29 -20.65
C ASP A 545 -17.16 -12.88 -20.46
N TYR A 546 -17.06 -13.95 -19.69
CA TYR A 546 -15.80 -14.64 -19.44
C TYR A 546 -15.22 -15.37 -20.66
N VAL A 547 -16.02 -15.63 -21.70
CA VAL A 547 -15.61 -16.38 -22.90
C VAL A 547 -14.94 -15.45 -23.90
N ASP A 548 -15.61 -14.36 -24.24
CA ASP A 548 -15.17 -13.43 -25.27
C ASP A 548 -14.51 -12.16 -24.67
N GLY A 549 -14.60 -11.97 -23.35
CA GLY A 549 -13.96 -10.87 -22.64
C GLY A 549 -14.72 -9.55 -22.74
N HIS A 550 -16.04 -9.60 -22.90
CA HIS A 550 -16.90 -8.41 -22.90
C HIS A 550 -17.09 -7.87 -21.48
N VAL A 551 -17.22 -6.55 -21.35
CA VAL A 551 -17.50 -5.87 -20.08
C VAL A 551 -18.56 -4.80 -20.34
N ASP A 552 -19.69 -4.82 -19.64
CA ASP A 552 -20.71 -3.76 -19.70
C ASP A 552 -20.31 -2.60 -18.78
N TRP A 553 -19.36 -1.78 -19.26
CA TRP A 553 -18.82 -0.65 -18.49
C TRP A 553 -19.89 0.35 -18.08
N ASN A 554 -20.88 0.56 -18.95
CA ASN A 554 -21.90 1.57 -18.73
C ASN A 554 -23.15 1.03 -18.00
N ARG A 555 -23.23 -0.28 -17.77
CA ARG A 555 -24.32 -0.96 -17.05
C ARG A 555 -25.69 -0.71 -17.67
N ASP A 556 -25.76 -0.66 -18.99
CA ASP A 556 -27.02 -0.57 -19.72
C ASP A 556 -27.61 -1.94 -20.08
N GLY A 557 -26.91 -3.04 -19.80
CA GLY A 557 -27.34 -4.40 -20.08
C GLY A 557 -27.03 -4.87 -21.51
N ILE A 558 -26.25 -4.13 -22.30
CA ILE A 558 -25.81 -4.54 -23.64
C ILE A 558 -24.31 -4.28 -23.80
N TYR A 559 -23.58 -5.24 -24.36
CA TYR A 559 -22.20 -5.01 -24.81
C TYR A 559 -22.20 -4.26 -26.15
N SER A 560 -21.78 -2.99 -26.12
CA SER A 560 -21.68 -2.14 -27.31
C SER A 560 -20.45 -2.46 -28.15
N ALA A 561 -20.64 -2.59 -29.47
CA ALA A 561 -19.56 -2.69 -30.45
C ALA A 561 -18.82 -1.36 -30.68
N ALA A 562 -19.38 -0.24 -30.21
CA ALA A 562 -18.74 1.08 -30.23
C ALA A 562 -18.30 1.47 -28.82
N PRO A 563 -17.21 2.25 -28.67
CA PRO A 563 -16.77 2.70 -27.35
C PRO A 563 -17.85 3.51 -26.62
N VAL A 564 -17.94 3.32 -25.31
CA VAL A 564 -18.93 3.94 -24.45
C VAL A 564 -18.30 4.93 -23.47
N ARG A 565 -19.14 5.79 -22.89
CA ARG A 565 -18.76 6.71 -21.81
C ARG A 565 -19.30 6.17 -20.50
N ALA A 566 -18.42 5.83 -19.57
CA ALA A 566 -18.82 5.35 -18.24
C ALA A 566 -17.76 5.65 -17.19
N TYR A 567 -18.18 5.66 -15.92
CA TYR A 567 -17.27 5.73 -14.80
C TYR A 567 -16.83 4.31 -14.42
N ALA A 568 -15.59 3.94 -14.78
CA ALA A 568 -15.06 2.61 -14.56
C ALA A 568 -14.69 2.33 -13.08
N ASN A 569 -14.50 3.37 -12.26
CA ASN A 569 -13.94 3.29 -10.91
C ASN A 569 -15.00 3.05 -9.83
N ASN A 570 -16.10 2.38 -10.16
CA ASN A 570 -17.20 2.16 -9.23
C ASN A 570 -17.14 0.76 -8.61
N ASP A 571 -16.50 0.66 -7.45
CA ASP A 571 -16.45 -0.54 -6.61
C ASP A 571 -17.53 -0.54 -5.51
N GLY A 572 -18.37 0.49 -5.47
CA GLY A 572 -19.41 0.66 -4.45
C GLY A 572 -18.91 1.08 -3.07
N SER A 573 -17.62 1.38 -2.87
CA SER A 573 -17.00 1.55 -1.53
C SER A 573 -16.53 2.98 -1.18
N GLY A 574 -16.85 3.99 -2.00
CA GLY A 574 -16.58 5.40 -1.68
C GLY A 574 -15.34 5.99 -2.34
N CYS A 575 -14.89 5.40 -3.45
CA CYS A 575 -13.68 5.82 -4.14
C CYS A 575 -13.80 7.14 -4.88
N GLU A 576 -12.98 8.11 -4.46
CA GLU A 576 -13.18 9.51 -4.77
C GLU A 576 -12.28 10.03 -5.91
N PHE A 577 -12.80 10.07 -7.15
CA PHE A 577 -12.13 10.73 -8.28
C PHE A 577 -12.98 11.82 -8.96
N THR A 578 -14.22 11.99 -8.56
CA THR A 578 -15.12 13.00 -9.15
C THR A 578 -14.87 14.41 -8.57
N LYS A 579 -13.89 14.56 -7.67
CA LYS A 579 -13.48 15.84 -7.07
C LYS A 579 -12.65 16.77 -7.94
N TYR A 580 -12.25 16.32 -9.12
CA TYR A 580 -11.51 17.14 -10.07
C TYR A 580 -12.47 17.98 -10.92
N ASN A 581 -11.92 19.00 -11.57
CA ASN A 581 -12.59 19.96 -12.44
C ASN A 581 -13.56 20.90 -11.72
N LEU A 582 -13.33 21.19 -10.44
CA LEU A 582 -14.18 22.13 -9.69
C LEU A 582 -14.01 23.56 -10.18
N ALA A 583 -15.12 24.29 -10.20
CA ALA A 583 -15.16 25.73 -10.37
C ALA A 583 -15.78 26.35 -9.10
N PRO A 584 -14.96 26.84 -8.15
CA PRO A 584 -15.48 27.51 -6.97
C PRO A 584 -16.20 28.80 -7.38
N LEU A 585 -17.35 29.06 -6.78
CA LEU A 585 -18.10 30.29 -6.97
C LEU A 585 -17.76 31.31 -5.89
N THR A 586 -18.09 32.58 -6.14
CA THR A 586 -17.91 33.64 -5.15
C THR A 586 -19.04 33.69 -4.13
N SER A 587 -20.18 33.09 -4.47
CA SER A 587 -21.34 33.04 -3.59
C SER A 587 -21.18 32.01 -2.47
N VAL A 588 -21.93 32.26 -1.40
CA VAL A 588 -22.13 31.34 -0.29
C VAL A 588 -23.60 30.96 -0.25
N SER A 589 -23.96 29.78 0.28
CA SER A 589 -25.37 29.40 0.44
C SER A 589 -25.60 28.38 1.53
N THR A 590 -26.77 28.46 2.16
CA THR A 590 -27.35 27.38 2.99
C THR A 590 -28.64 26.81 2.43
N ALA A 591 -29.10 27.30 1.28
CA ALA A 591 -30.23 26.75 0.55
C ALA A 591 -29.73 25.96 -0.66
N SER A 592 -30.59 25.10 -1.18
CA SER A 592 -30.39 24.46 -2.48
C SER A 592 -30.24 25.53 -3.56
N PRO A 593 -29.12 25.51 -4.31
CA PRO A 593 -28.95 26.39 -5.45
C PRO A 593 -29.84 25.94 -6.62
N ALA A 594 -29.76 26.66 -7.75
CA ALA A 594 -30.38 26.24 -9.00
C ALA A 594 -29.43 26.40 -10.18
N LEU A 595 -29.42 25.40 -11.07
CA LEU A 595 -28.55 25.32 -12.23
C LEU A 595 -29.41 25.24 -13.51
N VAL A 596 -29.31 26.24 -14.37
CA VAL A 596 -30.17 26.36 -15.55
C VAL A 596 -29.41 26.90 -16.75
N ARG A 597 -29.76 26.45 -17.96
CA ARG A 597 -29.19 26.97 -19.21
C ARG A 597 -30.15 27.91 -19.92
N LEU A 598 -29.64 29.01 -20.45
CA LEU A 598 -30.36 29.95 -21.32
C LEU A 598 -29.46 30.36 -22.50
N GLY A 599 -29.80 29.91 -23.71
CA GLY A 599 -28.88 30.00 -24.86
C GLY A 599 -27.56 29.28 -24.58
N ASN A 600 -26.43 29.95 -24.83
CA ASN A 600 -25.09 29.42 -24.58
C ASN A 600 -24.59 29.70 -23.15
N TYR A 601 -25.44 30.19 -22.26
CA TYR A 601 -25.08 30.56 -20.91
C TYR A 601 -25.59 29.52 -19.92
N THR A 602 -24.70 29.00 -19.08
CA THR A 602 -25.07 28.26 -17.88
C THR A 602 -25.11 29.23 -16.71
N PHE A 603 -26.27 29.31 -16.04
CA PHE A 603 -26.50 30.15 -14.86
C PHE A 603 -26.48 29.30 -13.61
N MET A 604 -25.75 29.79 -12.60
CA MET A 604 -25.66 29.24 -11.25
C MET A 604 -26.30 30.26 -10.32
N LEU A 605 -27.42 29.91 -9.72
CA LEU A 605 -28.18 30.76 -8.82
C LEU A 605 -28.04 30.20 -7.40
N SER A 606 -27.89 31.07 -6.42
CA SER A 606 -27.79 30.68 -5.00
C SER A 606 -28.29 31.80 -4.09
N LEU A 607 -28.80 31.47 -2.91
CA LEU A 607 -29.12 32.48 -1.88
C LEU A 607 -27.92 32.63 -0.95
N ASP A 608 -27.48 33.85 -0.70
CA ASP A 608 -26.44 34.09 0.29
C ASP A 608 -26.95 34.00 1.73
N GLN A 609 -26.09 34.34 2.70
CA GLN A 609 -26.43 34.23 4.12
C GLN A 609 -27.50 35.23 4.57
N ASP A 610 -27.66 36.32 3.81
CA ASP A 610 -28.64 37.36 4.07
C ASP A 610 -29.96 37.09 3.32
N GLY A 611 -30.03 36.00 2.55
CA GLY A 611 -31.18 35.65 1.72
C GLY A 611 -31.15 36.32 0.34
N GLU A 612 -30.07 37.02 -0.03
CA GLU A 612 -29.97 37.69 -1.31
C GLU A 612 -29.66 36.68 -2.44
N LEU A 613 -30.39 36.79 -3.55
CA LEU A 613 -30.14 35.97 -4.73
C LEU A 613 -28.85 36.40 -5.46
N ALA A 614 -27.81 35.58 -5.37
CA ALA A 614 -26.62 35.68 -6.19
C ALA A 614 -26.78 34.93 -7.52
N ILE A 615 -26.45 35.60 -8.63
CA ILE A 615 -26.44 35.00 -9.97
C ILE A 615 -25.03 35.06 -10.53
N GLU A 616 -24.47 33.89 -10.78
CA GLU A 616 -23.23 33.70 -11.53
C GLU A 616 -23.53 33.01 -12.85
N TYR A 617 -22.74 33.25 -13.89
CA TYR A 617 -22.96 32.64 -15.20
C TYR A 617 -21.67 32.44 -15.97
N THR A 618 -21.67 31.47 -16.89
CA THR A 618 -20.55 31.21 -17.79
C THR A 618 -21.03 30.85 -19.20
N THR A 619 -20.25 31.22 -20.20
CA THR A 619 -20.41 30.77 -21.60
C THR A 619 -19.46 29.64 -21.97
N ASP A 620 -18.60 29.25 -21.02
CA ASP A 620 -17.72 28.12 -21.19
C ASP A 620 -18.55 26.83 -21.35
N ASP A 621 -18.13 25.94 -22.25
CA ASP A 621 -18.82 24.66 -22.44
C ASP A 621 -18.62 23.72 -21.25
N LEU A 622 -17.66 24.04 -20.38
CA LEU A 622 -17.22 23.26 -19.22
C LEU A 622 -16.86 21.82 -19.62
N SER A 623 -16.25 21.67 -20.80
CA SER A 623 -15.80 20.38 -21.32
C SER A 623 -14.67 19.76 -20.49
N CYS A 624 -13.89 20.56 -19.77
CA CYS A 624 -12.78 20.16 -18.88
C CYS A 624 -11.97 18.96 -19.42
N PRO A 625 -11.28 19.09 -20.57
CA PRO A 625 -10.62 17.95 -21.21
C PRO A 625 -9.43 17.43 -20.41
N THR A 626 -8.74 18.30 -19.68
CA THR A 626 -7.65 17.92 -18.78
C THR A 626 -8.12 18.01 -17.34
N PRO A 627 -7.87 17.00 -16.50
CA PRO A 627 -8.33 17.03 -15.13
C PRO A 627 -7.47 18.00 -14.31
N ALA A 628 -8.11 18.87 -13.55
CA ALA A 628 -7.45 19.83 -12.68
C ALA A 628 -8.19 19.93 -11.35
N THR A 629 -7.48 20.01 -10.22
CA THR A 629 -8.12 20.15 -8.90
C THR A 629 -9.03 21.37 -8.83
N TYR A 630 -8.60 22.47 -9.46
CA TYR A 630 -9.38 23.70 -9.63
C TYR A 630 -9.17 24.26 -11.03
N GLY A 631 -10.21 24.87 -11.61
CA GLY A 631 -10.06 25.68 -12.82
C GLY A 631 -10.59 25.03 -14.09
N CYS A 632 -11.70 24.30 -14.02
CA CYS A 632 -12.42 24.03 -15.26
C CYS A 632 -13.08 25.30 -15.79
N GLY A 633 -12.65 25.72 -16.97
CA GLY A 633 -13.17 26.88 -17.67
C GLY A 633 -12.78 28.21 -17.04
N SER A 634 -13.23 29.29 -17.67
CA SER A 634 -13.05 30.64 -17.09
C SER A 634 -13.92 30.82 -15.83
N PRO A 635 -13.45 31.58 -14.82
CA PRO A 635 -14.26 31.91 -13.65
C PRO A 635 -15.63 32.48 -14.07
N PRO A 636 -16.73 32.00 -13.48
CA PRO A 636 -18.06 32.54 -13.77
C PRO A 636 -18.13 34.05 -13.53
N LEU A 637 -18.88 34.73 -14.39
CA LEU A 637 -19.17 36.14 -14.25
C LEU A 637 -20.34 36.33 -13.28
N ARG A 638 -20.20 37.28 -12.37
CA ARG A 638 -21.27 37.64 -11.43
C ARG A 638 -22.15 38.75 -12.00
N TRP A 639 -23.45 38.59 -11.84
CA TRP A 639 -24.44 39.63 -12.11
C TRP A 639 -25.13 40.04 -10.83
N TRP A 640 -25.46 41.33 -10.73
CA TRP A 640 -26.05 41.94 -9.55
C TRP A 640 -27.30 42.72 -9.93
N SER A 641 -28.27 42.72 -9.02
CA SER A 641 -29.52 43.47 -9.13
C SER A 641 -29.83 44.09 -7.78
N ASN A 642 -30.36 45.31 -7.76
CA ASN A 642 -30.71 46.04 -6.54
C ASN A 642 -32.22 46.03 -6.28
N GLU A 643 -32.91 44.97 -6.73
CA GLU A 643 -34.34 44.84 -6.56
C GLU A 643 -34.64 44.35 -5.14
N ALA A 644 -35.34 45.16 -4.35
CA ALA A 644 -35.51 44.92 -2.90
C ALA A 644 -36.18 43.59 -2.53
N TRP A 645 -36.93 42.97 -3.45
CA TRP A 645 -37.56 41.67 -3.19
C TRP A 645 -36.57 40.49 -3.22
N LEU A 646 -35.35 40.70 -3.71
CA LEU A 646 -34.30 39.68 -3.73
C LEU A 646 -33.79 39.35 -2.32
N ASP A 647 -33.99 40.24 -1.36
CA ASP A 647 -33.49 40.12 0.02
C ASP A 647 -34.44 39.31 0.92
N ASP A 648 -35.67 39.03 0.45
CA ASP A 648 -36.72 38.34 1.22
C ASP A 648 -36.82 36.84 0.85
N MET A 649 -35.91 36.31 0.03
CA MET A 649 -35.96 34.94 -0.49
C MET A 649 -35.42 33.93 0.53
N VAL A 650 -36.20 32.89 0.83
CA VAL A 650 -35.77 31.81 1.75
C VAL A 650 -35.50 30.49 1.02
N ALA A 651 -36.23 30.23 -0.06
CA ALA A 651 -35.99 29.09 -0.93
C ALA A 651 -36.44 29.43 -2.35
N PHE A 652 -35.79 28.85 -3.36
CA PHE A 652 -36.16 29.06 -4.75
C PHE A 652 -35.78 27.86 -5.62
N ASP A 653 -36.31 27.85 -6.84
CA ASP A 653 -35.83 27.01 -7.91
C ASP A 653 -35.99 27.73 -9.26
N ALA A 654 -35.25 27.28 -10.27
CA ALA A 654 -35.20 27.94 -11.57
C ALA A 654 -35.38 26.95 -12.74
N HIS A 655 -36.11 27.37 -13.78
CA HIS A 655 -36.35 26.54 -14.96
C HIS A 655 -36.41 27.35 -16.26
N ARG A 656 -35.93 26.79 -17.37
CA ARG A 656 -36.00 27.45 -18.69
C ARG A 656 -37.42 27.38 -19.24
N ILE A 657 -37.96 28.51 -19.68
CA ILE A 657 -39.26 28.59 -20.38
C ILE A 657 -39.13 29.37 -21.69
N VAL A 658 -40.09 29.19 -22.60
CA VAL A 658 -40.31 30.05 -23.77
C VAL A 658 -41.66 30.75 -23.64
N GLU A 659 -41.63 32.07 -23.63
CA GLU A 659 -42.83 32.90 -23.54
C GLU A 659 -42.78 33.99 -24.60
N GLY A 660 -43.77 34.01 -25.49
CA GLY A 660 -43.78 34.93 -26.63
C GLY A 660 -42.65 34.68 -27.63
N GLY A 661 -42.14 33.44 -27.72
CA GLY A 661 -41.01 33.08 -28.59
C GLY A 661 -39.64 33.49 -28.05
N VAL A 662 -39.57 34.02 -26.82
CA VAL A 662 -38.33 34.42 -26.16
C VAL A 662 -38.04 33.44 -25.03
N GLN A 663 -36.83 32.89 -25.01
CA GLN A 663 -36.37 32.07 -23.89
C GLN A 663 -36.12 32.95 -22.64
N LYS A 664 -36.55 32.46 -21.49
CA LYS A 664 -36.42 33.12 -20.18
C LYS A 664 -36.10 32.07 -19.13
N ILE A 665 -35.57 32.51 -17.98
CA ILE A 665 -35.50 31.67 -16.78
C ILE A 665 -36.69 32.06 -15.91
N LEU A 666 -37.59 31.11 -15.66
CA LEU A 666 -38.63 31.20 -14.65
C LEU A 666 -37.99 30.91 -13.29
N ILE A 667 -38.13 31.83 -12.35
CA ILE A 667 -37.71 31.65 -10.97
C ILE A 667 -38.98 31.63 -10.13
N VAL A 668 -39.18 30.56 -9.38
CA VAL A 668 -40.21 30.50 -8.34
C VAL A 668 -39.51 30.51 -7.01
N TYR A 669 -39.96 31.36 -6.09
CA TYR A 669 -39.37 31.49 -4.79
C TYR A 669 -40.41 31.62 -3.69
N ARG A 670 -39.96 31.39 -2.46
CA ARG A 670 -40.72 31.48 -1.23
C ARG A 670 -40.10 32.53 -0.33
N ASP A 671 -40.94 33.39 0.25
CA ASP A 671 -40.51 34.32 1.31
C ASP A 671 -40.50 33.64 2.70
N ASP A 672 -40.10 34.38 3.74
CA ASP A 672 -40.12 33.87 5.12
C ASP A 672 -41.54 33.56 5.64
N GLY A 673 -42.56 34.27 5.11
CA GLY A 673 -43.97 34.02 5.40
C GLY A 673 -44.54 32.75 4.76
N GLY A 674 -43.82 32.14 3.83
CA GLY A 674 -44.25 30.98 3.06
C GLY A 674 -45.12 31.32 1.84
N THR A 675 -45.19 32.60 1.46
CA THR A 675 -45.84 33.07 0.24
C THR A 675 -44.97 32.71 -0.96
N LEU A 676 -45.59 32.19 -2.03
CA LEU A 676 -44.89 31.87 -3.27
C LEU A 676 -45.00 33.01 -4.27
N TYR A 677 -43.92 33.27 -4.98
CA TYR A 677 -43.83 34.26 -6.05
C TYR A 677 -43.22 33.63 -7.30
N GLU A 678 -43.64 34.07 -8.49
CA GLU A 678 -42.90 33.87 -9.72
C GLU A 678 -42.27 35.16 -10.21
N THR A 679 -41.10 35.05 -10.82
CA THR A 679 -40.48 36.09 -11.63
C THR A 679 -39.77 35.46 -12.83
N LYS A 680 -39.40 36.28 -13.81
CA LYS A 680 -38.79 35.86 -15.06
C LYS A 680 -37.54 36.67 -15.29
N PHE A 681 -36.44 35.99 -15.51
CA PHE A 681 -35.18 36.61 -15.89
C PHE A 681 -34.98 36.51 -17.41
N THR A 682 -34.73 37.67 -18.03
CA THR A 682 -34.39 37.79 -19.46
C THR A 682 -32.94 38.18 -19.62
N MET A 683 -32.31 37.72 -20.70
CA MET A 683 -30.89 37.92 -20.94
C MET A 683 -30.54 39.28 -21.60
N ILE A 684 -31.43 39.80 -22.45
CA ILE A 684 -31.18 41.04 -23.20
C ILE A 684 -32.43 41.94 -23.14
N PRO A 685 -32.40 43.04 -22.37
CA PRO A 685 -31.40 43.33 -21.33
C PRO A 685 -31.49 42.30 -20.18
N PHE A 686 -30.39 42.14 -19.44
CA PHE A 686 -30.41 41.42 -18.18
C PHE A 686 -31.38 42.09 -17.23
N GLY A 687 -32.39 41.37 -16.77
CA GLY A 687 -33.37 41.94 -15.86
C GLY A 687 -34.49 40.97 -15.50
N PHE A 688 -35.16 41.29 -14.41
CA PHE A 688 -36.32 40.56 -13.91
C PHE A 688 -37.63 41.23 -14.33
N SER A 689 -38.67 40.43 -14.52
CA SER A 689 -40.03 40.93 -14.44
C SER A 689 -40.40 41.28 -12.99
N THR A 690 -41.43 42.11 -12.80
CA THR A 690 -42.02 42.30 -11.48
C THR A 690 -42.47 40.95 -10.92
N PRO A 691 -42.11 40.60 -9.67
CA PRO A 691 -42.59 39.39 -9.04
C PRO A 691 -44.12 39.37 -8.97
N GLN A 692 -44.68 38.20 -9.25
CA GLN A 692 -46.11 37.95 -9.18
C GLN A 692 -46.39 36.90 -8.12
N GLU A 693 -47.22 37.25 -7.13
CA GLU A 693 -47.68 36.32 -6.11
C GLU A 693 -48.45 35.15 -6.75
N LEU A 694 -48.13 33.94 -6.31
CA LEU A 694 -48.81 32.71 -6.70
C LEU A 694 -49.85 32.37 -5.64
N ALA A 695 -51.12 32.36 -6.03
CA ALA A 695 -52.18 31.92 -5.14
C ALA A 695 -51.95 30.45 -4.73
N THR A 696 -51.81 30.22 -3.42
CA THR A 696 -51.73 28.89 -2.80
C THR A 696 -52.88 28.67 -1.82
N ALA A 697 -53.26 27.42 -1.62
CA ALA A 697 -54.26 26.95 -0.68
C ALA A 697 -53.73 26.94 0.77
N SER A 698 -52.40 26.94 0.93
CA SER A 698 -51.69 27.00 2.21
C SER A 698 -50.28 27.55 1.97
N THR A 699 -49.64 28.08 3.02
CA THR A 699 -48.27 28.57 2.91
C THR A 699 -47.31 27.42 2.61
N ALA A 700 -46.32 27.70 1.77
CA ALA A 700 -45.24 26.76 1.50
C ALA A 700 -44.23 26.74 2.67
N VAL A 701 -43.55 25.62 2.87
CA VAL A 701 -42.43 25.47 3.82
C VAL A 701 -41.30 24.69 3.16
N ASP A 702 -40.10 24.83 3.73
CA ASP A 702 -38.85 24.24 3.23
C ASP A 702 -38.57 24.67 1.78
N GLU A 703 -38.03 23.79 0.94
CA GLU A 703 -37.62 24.08 -0.44
C GLU A 703 -38.67 23.60 -1.45
N LEU A 704 -38.54 24.08 -2.70
CA LEU A 704 -39.46 23.82 -3.80
C LEU A 704 -38.69 23.31 -5.02
N SER A 705 -39.41 22.65 -5.94
CA SER A 705 -38.81 22.11 -7.16
C SER A 705 -39.61 22.44 -8.40
N LEU A 706 -38.92 22.83 -9.47
CA LEU A 706 -39.44 23.06 -10.80
C LEU A 706 -38.94 22.01 -11.77
N ALA A 707 -39.82 21.51 -12.63
CA ALA A 707 -39.44 20.69 -13.78
C ALA A 707 -40.40 20.93 -14.93
N GLY A 708 -39.99 20.64 -16.16
CA GLY A 708 -40.85 20.95 -17.29
C GLY A 708 -40.17 20.88 -18.64
N ASP A 709 -40.88 21.44 -19.61
CA ASP A 709 -40.36 21.87 -20.88
C ASP A 709 -40.57 23.38 -21.07
N GLU A 710 -40.22 23.89 -22.25
CA GLU A 710 -40.30 25.31 -22.54
C GLU A 710 -41.74 25.89 -22.50
N SER A 711 -42.77 25.03 -22.62
CA SER A 711 -44.18 25.41 -22.70
C SER A 711 -45.00 25.08 -21.44
N ARG A 712 -44.53 24.13 -20.64
CA ARG A 712 -45.20 23.58 -19.48
C ARG A 712 -44.21 23.38 -18.34
N VAL A 713 -44.52 23.94 -17.17
CA VAL A 713 -43.70 23.80 -15.96
C VAL A 713 -44.54 23.24 -14.82
N TYR A 714 -44.01 22.26 -14.12
CA TYR A 714 -44.52 21.71 -12.88
C TYR A 714 -43.79 22.36 -11.71
N LEU A 715 -44.54 22.68 -10.66
CA LEU A 715 -44.01 23.15 -9.39
C LEU A 715 -44.47 22.20 -8.30
N ALA A 716 -43.51 21.63 -7.57
CA ALA A 716 -43.78 20.92 -6.33
C ALA A 716 -43.27 21.72 -5.12
N TYR A 717 -44.06 21.75 -4.05
CA TYR A 717 -43.67 22.35 -2.78
C TYR A 717 -44.37 21.62 -1.62
N LYS A 718 -43.89 21.83 -0.39
CA LYS A 718 -44.50 21.29 0.82
C LYS A 718 -45.42 22.33 1.47
N ARG A 719 -46.63 21.95 1.85
CA ARG A 719 -47.55 22.84 2.60
C ARG A 719 -47.28 22.78 4.10
N SER A 720 -47.38 23.94 4.77
CA SER A 720 -47.02 24.14 6.18
C SER A 720 -47.90 23.37 7.17
N ASP A 721 -49.20 23.29 6.91
CA ASP A 721 -50.20 22.77 7.85
C ASP A 721 -50.24 21.24 7.97
N THR A 722 -49.91 20.52 6.91
CA THR A 722 -50.00 19.05 6.84
C THR A 722 -48.70 18.38 6.44
N GLY A 723 -47.68 19.14 6.02
CA GLY A 723 -46.42 18.61 5.51
C GLY A 723 -46.54 17.84 4.20
N ARG A 724 -47.70 17.87 3.52
CA ARG A 724 -47.93 17.11 2.29
C ARG A 724 -47.33 17.82 1.07
N PRO A 725 -46.87 17.06 0.05
CA PRO A 725 -46.46 17.66 -1.21
C PRO A 725 -47.67 18.14 -2.01
N MET A 726 -47.52 19.31 -2.61
CA MET A 726 -48.47 19.97 -3.51
C MET A 726 -47.87 20.04 -4.91
N LEU A 727 -48.71 19.98 -5.93
CA LEU A 727 -48.33 20.15 -7.33
C LEU A 727 -49.14 21.30 -7.96
N LYS A 728 -48.44 22.17 -8.69
CA LYS A 728 -49.04 23.15 -9.60
C LYS A 728 -48.48 22.95 -10.99
N VAL A 729 -49.28 23.30 -12.00
CA VAL A 729 -48.86 23.21 -13.41
C VAL A 729 -49.04 24.58 -14.06
N ARG A 730 -47.97 25.10 -14.64
CA ARG A 730 -47.96 26.29 -15.48
C ARG A 730 -48.12 25.88 -16.93
N THR A 731 -49.09 26.45 -17.63
CA THR A 731 -49.29 26.23 -19.07
C THR A 731 -49.70 27.55 -19.72
N LEU A 732 -49.07 27.89 -20.86
CA LEU A 732 -49.35 29.14 -21.59
C LEU A 732 -49.26 30.41 -20.72
N GLY A 733 -48.37 30.41 -19.72
CA GLY A 733 -48.18 31.57 -18.84
C GLY A 733 -49.01 31.58 -17.55
N TYR A 734 -49.93 30.63 -17.37
CA TYR A 734 -50.85 30.61 -16.24
C TYR A 734 -50.65 29.38 -15.35
N TRP A 735 -50.67 29.58 -14.04
CA TRP A 735 -50.66 28.49 -13.05
C TRP A 735 -52.07 27.95 -12.82
N ALA A 736 -52.21 26.63 -12.85
CA ALA A 736 -53.38 25.93 -12.37
C ALA A 736 -53.52 26.09 -10.83
N PRO A 737 -54.74 25.84 -10.28
CA PRO A 737 -54.93 25.70 -8.84
C PRO A 737 -54.04 24.60 -8.24
N ASP A 738 -53.82 24.68 -6.94
CA ASP A 738 -53.06 23.66 -6.21
C ASP A 738 -53.74 22.30 -6.26
N GLU A 739 -52.93 21.27 -6.45
CA GLU A 739 -53.37 19.88 -6.36
C GLU A 739 -52.56 19.14 -5.30
N GLU A 740 -53.23 18.49 -4.36
CA GLU A 740 -52.55 17.59 -3.44
C GLU A 740 -52.07 16.34 -4.18
N VAL A 741 -50.81 15.97 -3.97
CA VAL A 741 -50.22 14.83 -4.67
C VAL A 741 -50.86 13.53 -4.20
N ARG A 742 -51.34 12.72 -5.16
CA ARG A 742 -52.02 11.44 -4.94
C ARG A 742 -51.24 10.27 -5.51
N GLY A 743 -51.27 9.16 -4.78
CA GLY A 743 -50.78 7.86 -5.24
C GLY A 743 -51.66 7.27 -6.35
N SER A 744 -51.19 6.18 -6.96
CA SER A 744 -51.93 5.44 -8.00
C SER A 744 -53.27 4.89 -7.49
N ASP A 745 -53.37 4.58 -6.21
CA ASP A 745 -54.59 4.17 -5.50
C ASP A 745 -55.60 5.32 -5.31
N GLY A 746 -55.20 6.57 -5.58
CA GLY A 746 -56.00 7.78 -5.42
C GLY A 746 -55.96 8.39 -4.02
N ASN A 747 -55.28 7.74 -3.07
CA ASN A 747 -55.06 8.28 -1.74
C ASN A 747 -53.99 9.39 -1.78
N LEU A 748 -54.08 10.31 -0.82
CA LEU A 748 -53.07 11.36 -0.66
C LEU A 748 -51.74 10.74 -0.27
N LEU A 749 -50.65 11.19 -0.90
CA LEU A 749 -49.33 10.84 -0.42
C LEU A 749 -49.14 11.35 0.99
N VAL A 750 -48.49 10.52 1.78
CA VAL A 750 -48.09 10.72 3.16
C VAL A 750 -47.28 12.01 3.35
N PRO A 751 -47.43 12.71 4.51
CA PRO A 751 -46.63 13.88 4.83
C PRO A 751 -45.13 13.63 4.75
N MET A 752 -44.40 14.63 4.23
CA MET A 752 -42.95 14.64 4.21
C MET A 752 -42.42 15.10 5.58
N GLY A 753 -41.23 14.62 5.97
CA GLY A 753 -40.56 15.02 7.20
C GLY A 753 -40.22 16.53 7.23
N ALA A 754 -39.99 17.07 8.43
CA ALA A 754 -39.44 18.42 8.58
C ALA A 754 -38.03 18.49 7.97
N GLY A 755 -37.70 19.60 7.29
CA GLY A 755 -36.41 19.75 6.63
C GLY A 755 -36.26 19.04 5.29
N VAL A 756 -37.28 18.29 4.83
CA VAL A 756 -37.22 17.56 3.55
C VAL A 756 -38.16 18.17 2.51
N SER A 757 -37.71 18.21 1.27
CA SER A 757 -38.37 18.91 0.17
C SER A 757 -38.62 17.97 -1.03
N PRO A 758 -39.64 18.24 -1.86
CA PRO A 758 -39.89 17.46 -3.06
C PRO A 758 -38.89 17.81 -4.18
N ALA A 759 -38.55 16.85 -5.03
CA ALA A 759 -37.78 17.07 -6.26
C ALA A 759 -38.55 16.57 -7.47
N LEU A 760 -38.47 17.30 -8.59
CA LEU A 760 -39.12 16.95 -9.86
C LEU A 760 -38.09 16.86 -10.99
N LEU A 761 -38.37 16.02 -11.98
CA LEU A 761 -37.66 15.98 -13.26
C LEU A 761 -38.60 15.53 -14.37
N GLU A 762 -38.76 16.30 -15.43
CA GLU A 762 -39.46 15.84 -16.62
C GLU A 762 -38.44 15.36 -17.64
N ALA A 763 -38.40 14.06 -17.93
CA ALA A 763 -37.39 13.43 -18.76
C ALA A 763 -37.95 12.28 -19.60
N GLY A 764 -37.28 11.97 -20.71
CA GLY A 764 -37.67 10.88 -21.61
C GLY A 764 -37.36 11.20 -23.08
N PRO A 765 -37.38 10.19 -23.96
CA PRO A 765 -37.06 10.38 -25.37
C PRO A 765 -38.16 11.16 -26.12
N GLY A 766 -37.76 12.25 -26.77
CA GLY A 766 -38.62 13.03 -27.65
C GLY A 766 -39.86 13.61 -26.95
N ALA A 767 -41.04 13.40 -27.55
CA ALA A 767 -42.32 13.88 -27.03
C ALA A 767 -42.89 13.03 -25.89
N ASN A 768 -42.33 11.83 -25.65
CA ASN A 768 -42.83 10.91 -24.62
C ASN A 768 -42.06 11.11 -23.31
N ARG A 769 -42.17 12.32 -22.75
CA ARG A 769 -41.53 12.68 -21.48
C ARG A 769 -42.38 12.22 -20.31
N THR A 770 -41.74 11.68 -19.28
CA THR A 770 -42.34 11.32 -18.00
C THR A 770 -41.88 12.30 -16.95
N LEU A 771 -42.82 12.78 -16.13
CA LEU A 771 -42.48 13.55 -14.94
C LEU A 771 -42.17 12.56 -13.80
N TYR A 772 -40.91 12.55 -13.40
CA TYR A 772 -40.41 11.87 -12.23
C TYR A 772 -40.51 12.80 -11.01
N ALA A 773 -40.76 12.21 -9.85
CA ALA A 773 -40.72 12.93 -8.59
C ALA A 773 -40.03 12.09 -7.51
N ALA A 774 -39.17 12.73 -6.72
CA ALA A 774 -38.61 12.15 -5.52
C ALA A 774 -39.29 12.79 -4.31
N PHE A 775 -40.03 11.98 -3.53
CA PHE A 775 -40.70 12.41 -2.30
C PHE A 775 -40.17 11.62 -1.12
N SER A 776 -39.96 12.29 0.02
CA SER A 776 -39.51 11.62 1.24
C SER A 776 -40.68 11.26 2.14
N TYR A 777 -40.69 10.03 2.64
CA TYR A 777 -41.65 9.52 3.62
C TYR A 777 -40.91 8.89 4.79
N GLU A 778 -41.22 9.30 6.03
CA GLU A 778 -40.49 8.84 7.22
C GLU A 778 -38.97 8.99 7.07
N PHE A 779 -38.54 10.08 6.41
CA PHE A 779 -37.16 10.37 6.02
C PHE A 779 -36.55 9.47 4.95
N ARG A 780 -37.31 8.53 4.36
CA ARG A 780 -36.88 7.68 3.24
C ARG A 780 -37.34 8.27 1.91
N LEU A 781 -36.42 8.49 0.99
CA LEU A 781 -36.76 8.94 -0.36
C LEU A 781 -37.38 7.82 -1.19
N ARG A 782 -38.41 8.17 -1.96
CA ARG A 782 -39.14 7.28 -2.87
C ARG A 782 -39.24 7.95 -4.22
N LEU A 783 -39.01 7.17 -5.28
CA LEU A 783 -39.12 7.65 -6.66
C LEU A 783 -40.50 7.30 -7.23
N TYR A 784 -41.14 8.28 -7.86
CA TYR A 784 -42.45 8.16 -8.47
C TYR A 784 -42.43 8.62 -9.93
N THR A 785 -43.37 8.10 -10.71
CA THR A 785 -43.68 8.53 -12.07
C THR A 785 -45.10 9.09 -12.12
N PHE A 786 -45.28 10.25 -12.74
CA PHE A 786 -46.56 10.92 -12.90
C PHE A 786 -47.28 10.44 -14.17
N ASP A 787 -48.54 10.02 -14.01
CA ASP A 787 -49.45 9.81 -15.13
C ASP A 787 -50.23 11.12 -15.41
N PRO A 788 -49.98 11.78 -16.56
CA PRO A 788 -50.65 13.04 -16.88
C PRO A 788 -52.16 12.90 -17.14
N VAL A 789 -52.67 11.70 -17.42
CA VAL A 789 -54.09 11.45 -17.69
C VAL A 789 -54.86 11.34 -16.39
N SER A 790 -54.42 10.48 -15.48
CA SER A 790 -55.07 10.32 -14.17
C SER A 790 -54.67 11.37 -13.16
N ARG A 791 -53.59 12.13 -13.43
CA ARG A 791 -52.93 13.06 -12.51
C ARG A 791 -52.51 12.39 -11.19
N ARG A 792 -52.00 11.16 -11.29
CA ARG A 792 -51.56 10.37 -10.14
C ARG A 792 -50.09 9.99 -10.26
N PHE A 793 -49.46 9.82 -9.12
CA PHE A 793 -48.09 9.31 -9.01
C PHE A 793 -48.13 7.83 -8.69
N SER A 794 -47.50 7.03 -9.53
CA SER A 794 -47.23 5.62 -9.27
C SER A 794 -45.80 5.50 -8.76
N ARG A 795 -45.56 4.61 -7.79
CA ARG A 795 -44.19 4.28 -7.38
C ARG A 795 -43.44 3.77 -8.62
N SER A 796 -42.26 4.33 -8.87
CA SER A 796 -41.44 3.94 -10.00
C SER A 796 -41.09 2.45 -9.87
N PRO A 797 -41.15 1.67 -10.96
CA PRO A 797 -40.68 0.28 -10.91
C PRO A 797 -39.18 0.19 -10.60
N TRP A 798 -38.44 1.29 -10.73
CA TRP A 798 -37.01 1.38 -10.43
C TRP A 798 -36.72 1.70 -8.96
N ASP A 799 -37.74 2.03 -8.16
CA ASP A 799 -37.62 2.21 -6.71
C ASP A 799 -37.65 0.82 -6.04
N THR A 800 -36.51 0.15 -6.05
CA THR A 800 -36.30 -1.16 -5.41
C THR A 800 -35.89 -1.05 -3.93
N MET A 801 -35.94 0.14 -3.35
CA MET A 801 -35.28 0.45 -2.08
C MET A 801 -36.06 -0.09 -0.87
N GLU A 802 -35.40 -0.79 0.07
CA GLU A 802 -36.02 -1.21 1.34
C GLU A 802 -35.69 -0.32 2.53
N ASP A 803 -34.49 0.24 2.68
CA ASP A 803 -34.14 1.10 3.82
C ASP A 803 -33.20 2.23 3.41
N MET A 804 -33.59 3.47 3.70
CA MET A 804 -32.69 4.63 3.64
C MET A 804 -32.57 5.28 5.01
N ASP A 805 -31.38 5.81 5.25
CA ASP A 805 -31.13 6.75 6.33
C ASP A 805 -31.88 8.07 6.10
N ARG A 806 -31.84 8.95 7.11
CA ARG A 806 -32.62 10.18 7.08
C ARG A 806 -32.12 11.15 6.00
N ILE A 807 -32.94 11.40 4.99
CA ILE A 807 -32.69 12.45 3.99
C ILE A 807 -33.14 13.82 4.51
N THR A 808 -32.43 14.87 4.10
CA THR A 808 -32.75 16.28 4.34
C THR A 808 -32.60 17.10 3.05
N GLY A 809 -33.17 18.30 3.02
CA GLY A 809 -33.12 19.22 1.88
C GLY A 809 -33.93 18.75 0.67
N LYS A 810 -33.70 19.41 -0.47
CA LYS A 810 -34.20 19.07 -1.82
C LYS A 810 -33.23 18.10 -2.50
N PRO A 811 -33.67 16.88 -2.85
CA PRO A 811 -32.93 16.03 -3.79
C PRO A 811 -32.82 16.68 -5.17
N ALA A 812 -31.84 16.29 -5.97
CA ALA A 812 -31.77 16.69 -7.38
C ALA A 812 -31.84 15.48 -8.29
N LEU A 813 -32.42 15.69 -9.47
CA LEU A 813 -32.69 14.64 -10.45
C LEU A 813 -32.18 15.11 -11.82
N ALA A 814 -31.51 14.23 -12.55
CA ALA A 814 -31.12 14.49 -13.94
C ALA A 814 -31.25 13.24 -14.80
N TRP A 815 -31.47 13.43 -16.10
CA TRP A 815 -31.60 12.32 -17.06
C TRP A 815 -30.58 12.45 -18.18
N VAL A 816 -29.73 11.45 -18.30
CA VAL A 816 -28.76 11.31 -19.39
C VAL A 816 -29.31 10.28 -20.38
N PRO A 817 -29.62 10.66 -21.64
CA PRO A 817 -30.11 9.71 -22.63
C PRO A 817 -28.99 8.72 -23.01
N MET A 818 -29.36 7.45 -23.17
CA MET A 818 -28.47 6.39 -23.64
C MET A 818 -28.71 6.11 -25.14
N PRO A 819 -27.76 5.46 -25.85
CA PRO A 819 -27.96 5.07 -27.24
C PRO A 819 -29.24 4.25 -27.45
N ALA A 820 -29.90 4.44 -28.60
CA ALA A 820 -31.12 3.73 -28.92
C ALA A 820 -30.85 2.22 -29.09
N GLY A 821 -31.65 1.38 -28.44
CA GLY A 821 -31.55 -0.09 -28.54
C GLY A 821 -31.25 -0.80 -27.22
N GLY A 822 -30.77 -0.06 -26.21
CA GLY A 822 -30.61 -0.54 -24.83
C GLY A 822 -31.93 -0.91 -24.14
N PRO A 823 -31.93 -1.83 -23.15
CA PRO A 823 -33.08 -2.06 -22.29
C PRO A 823 -33.39 -0.83 -21.40
N LEU A 824 -32.45 0.10 -21.26
CA LEU A 824 -32.64 1.41 -20.63
C LEU A 824 -32.84 2.51 -21.69
N PRO A 825 -33.91 3.32 -21.62
CA PRO A 825 -34.09 4.49 -22.49
C PRO A 825 -33.15 5.66 -22.12
N GLY A 826 -32.42 5.54 -21.01
CA GLY A 826 -31.51 6.54 -20.45
C GLY A 826 -31.22 6.25 -18.98
N ARG A 827 -30.33 7.05 -18.41
CA ARG A 827 -29.81 6.93 -17.05
C ARG A 827 -30.34 8.07 -16.19
N LEU A 828 -31.11 7.72 -15.17
CA LEU A 828 -31.61 8.64 -14.15
C LEU A 828 -30.57 8.76 -13.04
N TYR A 829 -30.12 9.98 -12.77
CA TYR A 829 -29.29 10.34 -11.62
C TYR A 829 -30.17 10.97 -10.56
N LEU A 830 -29.95 10.58 -9.30
CA LEU A 830 -30.64 11.10 -8.13
C LEU A 830 -29.59 11.41 -7.06
N PHE A 831 -29.46 12.69 -6.70
CA PHE A 831 -28.57 13.16 -5.64
C PHE A 831 -29.42 13.64 -4.46
N SER A 832 -28.97 13.41 -3.24
CA SER A 832 -29.70 13.77 -2.02
C SER A 832 -28.74 14.08 -0.87
N LEU A 833 -29.22 14.75 0.18
CA LEU A 833 -28.43 14.97 1.39
C LEU A 833 -28.88 13.99 2.46
N ARG A 834 -27.96 13.12 2.90
CA ARG A 834 -28.14 12.16 3.98
C ARG A 834 -27.63 12.75 5.29
N SER A 835 -28.39 12.57 6.37
CA SER A 835 -27.94 12.89 7.73
C SER A 835 -27.77 11.59 8.53
N PRO A 836 -26.54 11.22 8.92
CA PRO A 836 -26.28 10.02 9.70
C PRO A 836 -27.06 10.02 11.01
N GLU A 837 -27.52 8.85 11.42
CA GLU A 837 -28.20 8.70 12.71
C GLU A 837 -27.28 9.15 13.86
N GLY A 838 -27.75 10.08 14.68
CA GLY A 838 -26.97 10.65 15.79
C GLY A 838 -26.12 11.88 15.45
N ALA A 839 -25.99 12.25 14.16
CA ALA A 839 -25.29 13.47 13.74
C ALA A 839 -26.15 14.35 12.78
N PRO A 840 -27.25 14.97 13.27
CA PRO A 840 -28.20 15.71 12.45
C PRO A 840 -27.59 16.86 11.63
N GLN A 841 -26.42 17.35 12.07
CA GLN A 841 -25.74 18.44 11.41
C GLN A 841 -24.81 17.97 10.29
N ASP A 842 -24.42 16.70 10.24
CA ASP A 842 -23.48 16.19 9.25
C ASP A 842 -24.22 15.70 8.01
N THR A 843 -24.58 16.62 7.13
CA THR A 843 -25.30 16.32 5.90
C THR A 843 -24.32 15.91 4.79
N VAL A 844 -24.24 14.62 4.54
CA VAL A 844 -23.44 13.98 3.49
C VAL A 844 -24.22 13.98 2.17
N VAL A 845 -23.57 14.33 1.06
CA VAL A 845 -24.18 14.26 -0.28
C VAL A 845 -24.13 12.82 -0.77
N GLU A 846 -25.27 12.15 -0.86
CA GLU A 846 -25.40 10.80 -1.41
C GLU A 846 -25.95 10.85 -2.83
N ASP A 847 -25.39 10.04 -3.72
CA ASP A 847 -25.86 9.91 -5.08
C ASP A 847 -26.27 8.48 -5.42
N ARG A 848 -27.18 8.37 -6.38
CA ARG A 848 -27.75 7.11 -6.86
C ARG A 848 -27.95 7.20 -8.35
N MET A 849 -27.71 6.09 -9.02
CA MET A 849 -27.78 5.98 -10.46
C MET A 849 -28.68 4.81 -10.85
N LEU A 850 -29.57 5.04 -11.80
CA LEU A 850 -30.32 3.96 -12.41
C LEU A 850 -29.38 3.09 -13.24
N VAL A 851 -29.29 1.82 -12.89
CA VAL A 851 -28.42 0.83 -13.54
C VAL A 851 -29.21 -0.43 -13.88
N ALA A 852 -28.80 -1.13 -14.93
CA ALA A 852 -29.27 -2.47 -15.22
C ALA A 852 -28.32 -3.47 -14.54
N ASN A 853 -28.60 -3.84 -13.29
CA ASN A 853 -27.77 -4.80 -12.57
C ASN A 853 -28.05 -6.22 -13.09
N HIS A 854 -26.98 -6.97 -13.36
CA HIS A 854 -27.09 -8.37 -13.72
C HIS A 854 -27.55 -9.20 -12.51
N VAL A 855 -28.60 -10.01 -12.68
CA VAL A 855 -28.90 -11.09 -11.73
C VAL A 855 -28.49 -12.40 -12.36
N TRP A 856 -27.70 -13.18 -11.62
CA TRP A 856 -27.34 -14.55 -11.97
C TRP A 856 -28.57 -15.31 -12.49
N GLY A 857 -28.55 -15.64 -13.79
CA GLY A 857 -29.68 -16.29 -14.49
C GLY A 857 -30.25 -15.53 -15.69
N GLY A 858 -29.65 -14.41 -16.12
CA GLY A 858 -29.94 -13.76 -17.41
C GLY A 858 -31.13 -12.80 -17.42
N ASN A 859 -31.65 -12.40 -16.25
CA ASN A 859 -32.62 -11.32 -16.14
C ASN A 859 -31.93 -10.11 -15.49
N HIS A 860 -31.89 -8.97 -16.18
CA HIS A 860 -31.41 -7.72 -15.58
C HIS A 860 -32.48 -7.17 -14.62
N LEU A 861 -32.08 -6.89 -13.38
CA LEU A 861 -32.87 -6.04 -12.49
C LEU A 861 -32.51 -4.60 -12.77
N ILE A 862 -33.47 -3.86 -13.32
CA ILE A 862 -33.33 -2.41 -13.50
C ILE A 862 -33.82 -1.75 -12.22
N GLY A 863 -32.91 -1.07 -11.52
CA GLY A 863 -33.22 -0.40 -10.26
C GLY A 863 -32.29 0.79 -10.04
N LEU A 864 -32.72 1.70 -9.17
CA LEU A 864 -31.79 2.62 -8.55
C LEU A 864 -30.87 1.78 -7.65
N SER A 865 -29.65 1.56 -8.12
CA SER A 865 -28.62 1.03 -7.25
C SER A 865 -28.05 2.18 -6.44
N ASP A 866 -27.62 1.85 -5.24
CA ASP A 866 -26.53 2.58 -4.62
C ASP A 866 -25.36 2.31 -5.57
N ALA A 867 -25.17 3.19 -6.54
CA ALA A 867 -23.95 3.22 -7.32
C ALA A 867 -22.97 3.81 -6.31
N GLY A 868 -22.37 2.93 -5.51
CA GLY A 868 -22.02 3.26 -4.14
C GLY A 868 -21.26 4.56 -4.04
N GLU A 869 -21.72 5.44 -3.16
CA GLU A 869 -21.02 6.65 -2.74
C GLU A 869 -20.13 7.29 -3.82
N HIS A 870 -20.65 7.65 -4.99
CA HIS A 870 -19.89 8.54 -5.86
C HIS A 870 -19.78 9.87 -5.09
N GLN A 871 -18.64 10.09 -4.44
CA GLN A 871 -18.31 11.27 -3.60
C GLN A 871 -18.80 11.30 -2.16
N SER A 872 -19.61 10.35 -1.69
CA SER A 872 -20.45 10.71 -0.55
C SER A 872 -19.78 10.73 0.81
N SER A 873 -18.92 9.77 1.20
CA SER A 873 -18.49 9.67 2.61
C SER A 873 -17.93 10.97 3.21
N SER A 874 -17.29 11.83 2.40
CA SER A 874 -16.67 13.08 2.86
C SER A 874 -17.33 14.37 2.31
N LEU A 875 -18.14 14.32 1.25
CA LEU A 875 -18.74 15.53 0.68
C LEU A 875 -19.98 15.93 1.48
N ARG A 876 -19.95 17.12 2.06
CA ARG A 876 -21.04 17.64 2.87
C ARG A 876 -21.68 18.87 2.24
N GLY A 877 -22.99 18.99 2.33
CA GLY A 877 -23.73 20.05 1.64
C GLY A 877 -24.99 20.51 2.37
N TYR A 878 -25.40 21.74 2.09
CA TYR A 878 -26.67 22.31 2.55
C TYR A 878 -27.80 22.17 1.51
N GLY A 879 -27.43 22.06 0.23
CA GLY A 879 -28.37 21.89 -0.87
C GLY A 879 -27.64 21.70 -2.19
N LEU A 880 -28.34 21.13 -3.17
CA LEU A 880 -27.75 20.75 -4.45
C LEU A 880 -28.74 20.87 -5.61
N ASP A 881 -28.21 20.97 -6.83
CA ASP A 881 -28.98 20.90 -8.06
C ASP A 881 -28.18 20.28 -9.22
N LEU A 882 -28.87 19.67 -10.17
CA LEU A 882 -28.27 18.97 -11.30
C LEU A 882 -28.70 19.56 -12.64
N LEU A 883 -27.78 19.57 -13.61
CA LEU A 883 -28.09 19.93 -14.99
C LEU A 883 -27.47 18.94 -15.96
N PHE A 884 -28.32 18.42 -16.85
CA PHE A 884 -27.89 17.74 -18.06
C PHE A 884 -28.87 18.08 -19.19
N GLU A 885 -28.36 18.64 -20.29
CA GLU A 885 -29.14 18.92 -21.48
C GLU A 885 -28.69 18.03 -22.66
N PRO A 886 -29.57 17.13 -23.15
CA PRO A 886 -29.29 16.27 -24.29
C PRO A 886 -28.78 17.04 -25.52
N GLY A 887 -27.65 16.60 -26.07
CA GLY A 887 -27.05 17.19 -27.27
C GLY A 887 -26.24 18.47 -27.02
N VAL A 888 -26.22 18.98 -25.79
CA VAL A 888 -25.38 20.11 -25.37
C VAL A 888 -24.32 19.63 -24.37
N ASP A 889 -24.76 18.90 -23.34
CA ASP A 889 -23.88 18.39 -22.30
C ASP A 889 -23.34 17.01 -22.66
N THR A 890 -22.05 16.82 -22.35
CA THR A 890 -21.38 15.51 -22.46
C THR A 890 -21.20 14.84 -21.10
N ASN A 891 -21.51 15.55 -20.00
CA ASN A 891 -21.36 15.07 -18.62
C ASN A 891 -22.42 15.72 -17.73
N LEU A 892 -22.77 15.06 -16.64
CA LEU A 892 -23.64 15.59 -15.61
C LEU A 892 -22.96 16.76 -14.89
N ARG A 893 -23.70 17.86 -14.69
CA ARG A 893 -23.24 19.00 -13.89
C ARG A 893 -23.95 19.00 -12.54
N LEU A 894 -23.22 19.30 -11.48
CA LEU A 894 -23.72 19.48 -10.12
C LEU A 894 -23.37 20.87 -9.62
N LEU A 895 -24.33 21.56 -9.03
CA LEU A 895 -24.12 22.78 -8.26
C LEU A 895 -24.38 22.45 -6.78
N LEU A 896 -23.39 22.68 -5.93
CA LEU A 896 -23.44 22.28 -4.52
C LEU A 896 -23.21 23.48 -3.61
N ALA A 897 -24.11 23.69 -2.65
CA ALA A 897 -23.86 24.57 -1.50
C ALA A 897 -23.08 23.77 -0.45
N ARG A 898 -21.75 23.87 -0.46
CA ARG A 898 -20.86 23.00 0.30
C ARG A 898 -20.80 23.38 1.78
N LYS A 899 -20.78 22.35 2.63
CA LYS A 899 -20.48 22.45 4.05
C LYS A 899 -19.04 21.98 4.27
N GLN A 900 -18.12 22.89 4.57
CA GLN A 900 -16.74 22.50 4.88
C GLN A 900 -16.68 21.81 6.25
N GLN A 901 -16.01 20.66 6.34
CA GLN A 901 -15.77 19.98 7.61
C GLN A 901 -14.76 20.80 8.42
N GLU A 902 -15.14 21.18 9.65
CA GLU A 902 -14.31 22.04 10.49
C GLU A 902 -13.20 21.24 11.18
N ASP A 903 -11.95 21.37 10.74
CA ASP A 903 -10.80 20.99 11.56
C ASP A 903 -10.61 22.04 12.67
N GLY A 904 -11.23 21.82 13.84
CA GLY A 904 -10.96 22.60 15.05
C GLY A 904 -11.96 23.70 15.42
N GLY A 905 -13.21 23.64 14.96
CA GLY A 905 -14.32 24.45 15.52
C GLY A 905 -14.42 25.92 15.06
N SER A 906 -13.72 26.30 13.99
CA SER A 906 -13.89 27.61 13.34
C SER A 906 -14.87 27.49 12.16
N GLN A 907 -15.93 28.31 12.16
CA GLN A 907 -16.91 28.35 11.08
C GLN A 907 -16.23 28.75 9.76
N SER A 908 -15.92 27.76 8.95
CA SER A 908 -15.41 27.97 7.61
C SER A 908 -16.51 28.50 6.67
N PRO A 909 -16.14 29.29 5.65
CA PRO A 909 -17.10 29.89 4.73
C PRO A 909 -17.91 28.84 3.94
N ARG A 910 -19.22 29.09 3.82
CA ARG A 910 -20.22 28.20 3.21
C ARG A 910 -20.26 28.36 1.69
N HIS A 911 -19.23 27.96 0.96
CA HIS A 911 -19.11 28.25 -0.48
C HIS A 911 -20.07 27.44 -1.36
N VAL A 912 -20.48 28.04 -2.49
CA VAL A 912 -21.11 27.31 -3.59
C VAL A 912 -20.01 26.85 -4.56
N GLU A 913 -20.09 25.60 -5.02
CA GLU A 913 -19.16 25.03 -6.00
C GLU A 913 -19.90 24.39 -7.17
N LEU A 914 -19.39 24.63 -8.38
CA LEU A 914 -19.84 23.96 -9.59
C LEU A 914 -18.91 22.78 -9.90
N ARG A 915 -19.49 21.61 -10.16
CA ARG A 915 -18.81 20.40 -10.63
C ARG A 915 -19.32 20.06 -12.03
N PRO A 916 -18.56 20.38 -13.10
CA PRO A 916 -18.97 20.10 -14.47
C PRO A 916 -18.93 18.62 -14.89
N LYS A 917 -18.27 17.77 -14.08
CA LYS A 917 -18.06 16.33 -14.31
C LYS A 917 -18.59 15.51 -13.13
N ALA A 918 -19.82 15.82 -12.70
CA ALA A 918 -20.42 15.22 -11.51
C ALA A 918 -20.65 13.71 -11.64
N ASP A 919 -20.69 13.17 -12.86
CA ASP A 919 -20.75 11.72 -13.14
C ASP A 919 -19.37 11.03 -13.10
N GLY A 920 -18.28 11.77 -12.88
CA GLY A 920 -16.92 11.23 -12.82
C GLY A 920 -16.31 10.84 -14.16
N ILE A 921 -17.02 11.07 -15.26
CA ILE A 921 -16.57 10.68 -16.59
C ILE A 921 -15.58 11.73 -17.09
N ILE A 922 -14.31 11.49 -16.80
CA ILE A 922 -13.20 12.39 -17.08
C ILE A 922 -12.29 11.75 -18.13
N ASP A 923 -11.74 12.57 -19.02
CA ASP A 923 -10.77 12.13 -20.04
C ASP A 923 -9.40 11.96 -19.38
N PHE A 924 -9.13 10.73 -18.94
CA PHE A 924 -7.92 10.36 -18.23
C PHE A 924 -7.59 8.90 -18.52
N GLU A 925 -6.32 8.64 -18.84
CA GLU A 925 -5.81 7.29 -19.04
C GLU A 925 -5.52 6.63 -17.68
N GLN A 926 -6.31 5.64 -17.34
CA GLN A 926 -6.11 4.79 -16.17
C GLN A 926 -5.14 3.68 -16.54
N ARG A 927 -3.91 3.78 -16.04
CA ARG A 927 -2.85 2.82 -16.28
C ARG A 927 -2.80 1.74 -15.20
N ASN A 928 -2.28 0.57 -15.59
CA ASN A 928 -1.79 -0.41 -14.63
C ASN A 928 -0.33 -0.06 -14.30
N TRP A 929 -0.10 0.56 -13.14
CA TRP A 929 1.26 0.90 -12.71
C TRP A 929 1.99 -0.33 -12.16
N ASN A 930 3.30 -0.36 -12.36
CA ASN A 930 4.17 -1.36 -11.75
C ASN A 930 4.78 -0.78 -10.47
N ASP A 931 4.27 -1.24 -9.33
CA ASP A 931 4.68 -0.79 -8.00
C ASP A 931 6.08 -1.25 -7.64
N TRP A 932 6.48 -2.45 -8.11
CA TRP A 932 7.82 -2.99 -7.91
C TRP A 932 8.88 -2.09 -8.54
N GLU A 933 8.56 -1.49 -9.68
CA GLU A 933 9.48 -0.54 -10.31
C GLU A 933 9.69 0.68 -9.42
N ILE A 934 8.62 1.25 -8.87
CA ILE A 934 8.67 2.43 -7.98
C ILE A 934 9.45 2.09 -6.71
N MET A 935 9.12 0.97 -6.06
CA MET A 935 9.79 0.52 -4.84
C MET A 935 11.28 0.23 -5.05
N ARG A 936 11.69 -0.31 -6.21
CA ARG A 936 13.12 -0.48 -6.55
C ARG A 936 13.91 0.80 -6.34
N VAL A 937 13.32 1.94 -6.70
CA VAL A 937 13.99 3.24 -6.69
C VAL A 937 13.87 3.91 -5.34
N GLU A 938 12.69 3.91 -4.74
CA GLU A 938 12.41 4.67 -3.53
C GLU A 938 12.95 4.01 -2.26
N LEU A 939 13.16 2.69 -2.26
CA LEU A 939 13.81 1.98 -1.15
C LEU A 939 15.18 2.59 -0.82
N CYS A 940 16.07 2.67 -1.82
CA CYS A 940 17.36 3.33 -1.66
C CYS A 940 17.22 4.83 -1.39
N ASN A 941 16.42 5.56 -2.18
CA ASN A 941 16.35 7.02 -2.08
C ASN A 941 15.91 7.49 -0.69
N THR A 942 14.89 6.84 -0.12
CA THR A 942 14.39 7.20 1.21
C THR A 942 15.41 6.90 2.30
N LEU A 943 16.08 5.76 2.25
CA LEU A 943 17.10 5.38 3.23
C LEU A 943 18.35 6.27 3.17
N VAL A 944 18.87 6.52 1.95
CA VAL A 944 20.06 7.36 1.71
C VAL A 944 19.78 8.84 1.96
N SER A 945 18.53 9.31 1.80
CA SER A 945 18.18 10.68 2.20
C SER A 945 18.24 10.90 3.71
N ALA A 946 17.99 9.85 4.49
CA ALA A 946 17.98 9.89 5.95
C ALA A 946 19.35 9.63 6.58
N GLY A 947 20.22 8.88 5.90
CA GLY A 947 21.58 8.61 6.33
C GLY A 947 22.60 9.09 5.31
N SER A 948 23.65 9.82 5.73
CA SER A 948 24.74 10.23 4.83
C SER A 948 25.65 9.03 4.46
N THR A 949 25.10 8.02 3.78
CA THR A 949 25.81 6.80 3.34
C THR A 949 26.74 7.08 2.16
N GLY A 950 26.41 8.09 1.34
CA GLY A 950 27.15 8.43 0.14
C GLY A 950 26.99 7.43 -1.02
N LEU A 951 25.95 6.59 -0.96
CA LEU A 951 25.56 5.66 -2.02
C LEU A 951 24.80 6.37 -3.14
N GLY A 952 24.98 5.87 -4.36
CA GLY A 952 24.20 6.27 -5.53
C GLY A 952 22.92 5.43 -5.64
N CYS A 953 21.77 6.07 -5.59
CA CYS A 953 20.50 5.37 -5.79
C CYS A 953 20.07 5.38 -7.27
N PRO A 954 19.27 4.37 -7.69
CA PRO A 954 18.60 4.42 -8.98
C PRO A 954 17.79 5.72 -9.15
N THR A 955 17.75 6.26 -10.36
CA THR A 955 16.88 7.40 -10.69
C THR A 955 15.64 6.93 -11.40
N TRP A 956 14.49 7.49 -11.03
CA TRP A 956 13.24 7.30 -11.78
C TRP A 956 13.33 7.98 -13.15
N ILE A 957 12.89 7.29 -14.20
CA ILE A 957 12.71 7.87 -15.54
C ILE A 957 11.26 7.62 -15.92
N TRP A 958 10.49 8.71 -16.05
CA TRP A 958 9.10 8.71 -16.50
C TRP A 958 8.93 8.25 -17.94
#